data_AF-A0A820Y3V6-F1
#
_entry.id   AF-A0A820Y3V6-F1
#
_cell.length_a   1.000
_cell.length_b   1.000
_cell.length_c   1.000
_cell.angle_alpha   90.00
_cell.angle_beta   90.00
_cell.angle_gamma   90.00
#
_symmetry.space_group_name_H-M   'P 1'
#
loop_
_entity.id
_entity.type
_entity.pdbx_description
1 polymer ?
#
loop_
_entity_poly.entity_id
_entity_poly.type
_entity_poly.pdbx_seq_one_letter_code
_entity_poly.pdbx_strand_id
1 'polypeptide(L)'
;MDSIKDLSCTCSYEYYGYRSFWRTCERCRTQKEANNIEVDIFECPIPSDHVEALAVIFELQMPIEIRIYRDIIWQFINRPRPHPSHNMYEWLSVLPHASKLGPFYTGPNNNKVKLVSSTKSITQTHYSSPSIATAPVTEFLHENSLKIQISPTSTIAIKDECLALTPQLDHPDYKQLQFTINNTQFVQNHVIAKLCACPARLKPTQFVEFGSFRSGHRLQWLNLLAMLELDSLPIAEESIAILIMHSILQYGPLAIDGKRSDNSWCSEAHEQLLEDNFIDELTARLDHRLDDCELNWQSELVLLVVTMITMRMLTICNSTREDKVASLAIKCRRIGEKWIDLISETIKFTSSPDLNEIENLRLKMVTIGISCILTFSTHSDRIHCLLSSSEHAISLLKAATTTHDNIILNKIQSNISSFARNIMRLSERTLVMVQPIVAEFLQKISFKSLNDFSAIYWAVIRSKGTMNGQWQKRTEDVYDGWYDCQYDSRYISINCITGTFLVDGMTIGFLPKNITTNKLFVRVFGNHIFEVQLAESPKTYITKHTYHGNGKVQYEFHVNDRTKHLIITERHITTNEIFQLIPHSHFQAELPDVFASNHSHWLNKRSRIVEFRPIHFKKANFLDHKPYVLSLTTGYVVTNDMANEQRLVNQSSSLFDTLFNQYFVRLDSKPYVYMMGEHISQSDIIIHIHLSRLGIAFKYNGTTKIITSREYSDMCIDQDQWLGTLTGLTSSLLLSPLSVKHYRLEHYPYRKLIVPFGTILSTRGQRETHQTVTIDRPSSMSFSHQYFVFTLNDRLKILQSTDSPTGWLYLALLHATTSHPLPDHYTGMTGMERAFQLLYSAGCWSDQPFNELSLYILGRIGSISPKVNYYPEHLTCMEKIDWNSNGIPYSMQHFGYYLIAKKLIDSSQLFTFMYPQLKTNEMPKIFQGKMHNEMLLKKLYWDYRDSYNPTARLSAEMETDILRATSPTPYHQTLNNCSNITNYSAVRLVNDLYKNGDVDLTDCSKENWLPLSEWLIKGSQLKALWVGLLQLADRFKREAAGKSTDDIQRFECLLKFLHYISDRCQIKPFYLQMLKTTLKVSTISFEFLAFPSFIFYNNIEQISIVQALIPRGERCALCQKTLIIPEVERCWRENCEYPNVDDIATSTEKDTINKLLKSWRSNLKLRLFLESVQSLICSVPITQFDVNVSCTPQHFVLESLKDHYRIHMKTTGEPINPVLLQSAEQKFYQLNTDPFNKPNQSIRKTNL
;
A
#
# COMPACT_ATOMS: atom_id res chain seq x y z
N MET A 1 0.90 -37.40 59.75
CA MET A 1 0.06 -38.36 60.50
C MET A 1 0.09 -38.13 62.00
N ASP A 2 1.19 -37.63 62.56
CA ASP A 2 1.45 -37.65 64.01
C ASP A 2 0.44 -36.80 64.81
N SER A 3 -0.07 -35.71 64.24
CA SER A 3 -1.21 -34.96 64.79
C SER A 3 -2.50 -35.78 65.02
N ILE A 4 -2.63 -36.97 64.41
CA ILE A 4 -3.76 -37.89 64.65
C ILE A 4 -3.48 -38.84 65.82
N LYS A 5 -2.21 -39.07 66.17
CA LYS A 5 -1.82 -39.89 67.34
C LYS A 5 -2.21 -39.20 68.64
N ASP A 6 -2.00 -37.89 68.71
CA ASP A 6 -2.25 -37.06 69.90
C ASP A 6 -3.74 -36.75 70.13
N LEU A 7 -4.58 -36.91 69.10
CA LEU A 7 -6.03 -36.71 69.21
C LEU A 7 -6.73 -37.94 69.82
N SER A 8 -7.38 -37.77 70.96
CA SER A 8 -8.23 -38.80 71.55
C SER A 8 -9.51 -39.04 70.71
N CYS A 9 -10.02 -40.27 70.72
CA CYS A 9 -11.25 -40.60 70.02
C CYS A 9 -12.45 -40.36 70.94
N THR A 10 -13.31 -39.39 70.62
CA THR A 10 -14.52 -39.05 71.40
C THR A 10 -15.77 -39.87 71.01
N CYS A 11 -15.61 -40.90 70.17
CA CYS A 11 -16.70 -41.79 69.79
C CYS A 11 -16.93 -42.86 70.87
N SER A 12 -17.97 -42.70 71.69
CA SER A 12 -18.46 -43.75 72.58
C SER A 12 -19.12 -44.89 71.78
N TYR A 13 -18.80 -46.13 72.14
CA TYR A 13 -19.49 -47.32 71.66
C TYR A 13 -20.59 -47.70 72.65
N GLU A 14 -21.86 -47.57 72.26
CA GLU A 14 -23.00 -48.17 72.97
C GLU A 14 -23.75 -49.12 72.03
N TYR A 15 -24.22 -50.23 72.59
CA TYR A 15 -25.08 -51.19 71.91
C TYR A 15 -26.49 -50.58 71.73
N TYR A 16 -27.18 -50.91 70.64
CA TYR A 16 -28.55 -50.45 70.30
C TYR A 16 -28.73 -49.00 69.81
N GLY A 17 -28.14 -48.69 68.65
CA GLY A 17 -28.86 -47.98 67.58
C GLY A 17 -29.05 -46.45 67.70
N TYR A 18 -28.27 -45.71 66.91
CA TYR A 18 -28.40 -44.27 66.63
C TYR A 18 -28.15 -43.28 67.78
N ARG A 19 -26.87 -42.89 67.93
CA ARG A 19 -26.50 -41.45 67.99
C ARG A 19 -25.17 -41.20 67.27
N SER A 20 -24.93 -39.96 66.85
CA SER A 20 -23.97 -39.62 65.81
C SER A 20 -22.82 -38.74 66.29
N PHE A 21 -21.62 -39.32 66.47
CA PHE A 21 -20.40 -38.56 66.81
C PHE A 21 -19.25 -38.69 65.80
N TRP A 22 -19.42 -39.50 64.74
CA TRP A 22 -18.43 -39.69 63.66
C TRP A 22 -17.98 -38.38 62.95
N ARG A 23 -18.83 -37.35 62.93
CA ARG A 23 -18.56 -36.04 62.30
C ARG A 23 -17.94 -35.01 63.26
N THR A 24 -18.02 -35.26 64.57
CA THR A 24 -17.60 -34.32 65.63
C THR A 24 -16.36 -34.79 66.38
N CYS A 25 -16.04 -36.10 66.34
CA CYS A 25 -14.75 -36.61 66.78
C CYS A 25 -13.66 -36.13 65.81
N GLU A 26 -12.84 -35.19 66.26
CA GLU A 26 -11.77 -34.58 65.45
C GLU A 26 -10.78 -35.62 64.93
N ARG A 27 -10.39 -36.60 65.75
CA ARG A 27 -9.56 -37.75 65.31
C ARG A 27 -10.20 -38.49 64.12
N CYS A 28 -11.49 -38.78 64.17
CA CYS A 28 -12.19 -39.47 63.10
C CYS A 28 -12.39 -38.58 61.86
N ARG A 29 -12.63 -37.28 62.05
CA ARG A 29 -12.71 -36.30 60.97
C ARG A 29 -11.38 -36.22 60.24
N THR A 30 -10.28 -36.02 60.96
CA THR A 30 -8.94 -35.84 60.39
C THR A 30 -8.29 -37.13 59.91
N GLN A 31 -8.63 -38.30 60.47
CA GLN A 31 -8.31 -39.58 59.83
C GLN A 31 -9.06 -39.76 58.50
N LYS A 32 -10.33 -39.32 58.42
CA LYS A 32 -11.08 -39.37 57.15
C LYS A 32 -10.56 -38.34 56.15
N GLU A 33 -10.23 -37.12 56.59
CA GLU A 33 -9.57 -36.10 55.75
C GLU A 33 -8.25 -36.65 55.21
N ALA A 34 -7.40 -37.27 56.04
CA ALA A 34 -6.14 -37.89 55.63
C ALA A 34 -6.32 -39.09 54.68
N ASN A 35 -7.32 -39.95 54.90
CA ASN A 35 -7.65 -41.07 54.00
C ASN A 35 -8.29 -40.61 52.68
N ASN A 36 -8.78 -39.38 52.62
CA ASN A 36 -9.37 -38.73 51.45
C ASN A 36 -8.36 -37.81 50.71
N ILE A 37 -7.07 -37.80 51.10
CA ILE A 37 -6.04 -37.13 50.31
C ILE A 37 -5.73 -38.02 49.11
N GLU A 38 -5.96 -37.49 47.91
CA GLU A 38 -5.57 -38.09 46.64
C GLU A 38 -4.34 -37.34 46.09
N VAL A 39 -3.38 -38.07 45.53
CA VAL A 39 -2.18 -37.52 44.87
C VAL A 39 -2.02 -38.25 43.54
N ASP A 40 -1.99 -37.48 42.45
CA ASP A 40 -1.77 -38.01 41.10
C ASP A 40 -0.38 -38.66 40.99
N ILE A 41 -0.32 -39.83 40.37
CA ILE A 41 0.97 -40.46 40.04
C ILE A 41 1.67 -39.72 38.89
N PHE A 42 2.98 -39.54 38.99
CA PHE A 42 3.79 -38.98 37.92
C PHE A 42 4.26 -40.09 36.98
N GLU A 43 3.77 -40.06 35.74
CA GLU A 43 4.41 -40.79 34.63
C GLU A 43 5.34 -39.85 33.84
N CYS A 44 6.54 -40.33 33.49
CA CYS A 44 7.47 -39.60 32.63
C CYS A 44 6.88 -39.43 31.21
N PRO A 45 6.84 -38.22 30.64
CA PRO A 45 6.21 -37.99 29.33
C PRO A 45 7.02 -38.54 28.14
N ILE A 46 8.30 -38.85 28.34
CA ILE A 46 9.20 -39.46 27.33
C ILE A 46 9.82 -40.74 27.89
N PRO A 47 10.16 -41.75 27.05
CA PRO A 47 10.89 -42.94 27.48
C PRO A 47 12.27 -42.63 28.06
N SER A 48 12.76 -43.52 28.92
CA SER A 48 14.12 -43.46 29.46
C SER A 48 15.18 -43.99 28.48
N ASP A 49 14.78 -44.76 27.47
CA ASP A 49 15.68 -45.11 26.36
C ASP A 49 15.92 -43.90 25.45
N HIS A 50 17.19 -43.71 25.08
CA HIS A 50 17.64 -42.54 24.33
C HIS A 50 17.19 -42.54 22.86
N VAL A 51 17.12 -43.72 22.22
CA VAL A 51 16.70 -43.83 20.81
C VAL A 51 15.18 -43.62 20.72
N GLU A 52 14.44 -44.21 21.66
CA GLU A 52 13.01 -43.96 21.80
C GLU A 52 12.71 -42.48 22.11
N ALA A 53 13.38 -41.87 23.09
CA ALA A 53 13.20 -40.45 23.41
C ALA A 53 13.46 -39.53 22.20
N LEU A 54 14.52 -39.78 21.42
CA LEU A 54 14.78 -39.03 20.18
C LEU A 54 13.68 -39.22 19.13
N ALA A 55 13.12 -40.42 18.99
CA ALA A 55 12.01 -40.67 18.07
C ALA A 55 10.74 -39.88 18.47
N VAL A 56 10.43 -39.75 19.77
CA VAL A 56 9.33 -38.90 20.25
C VAL A 56 9.58 -37.42 19.93
N ILE A 57 10.78 -36.93 20.24
CA ILE A 57 11.15 -35.51 20.02
C ILE A 57 11.10 -35.16 18.53
N PHE A 58 11.66 -36.03 17.68
CA PHE A 58 11.57 -35.89 16.23
C PHE A 58 10.12 -35.90 15.74
N GLU A 59 9.27 -36.79 16.25
CA GLU A 59 7.86 -36.84 15.85
C GLU A 59 7.07 -35.59 16.27
N LEU A 60 7.36 -35.02 17.44
CA LEU A 60 6.75 -33.77 17.91
C LEU A 60 7.16 -32.58 17.05
N GLN A 61 8.46 -32.47 16.72
CA GLN A 61 9.04 -31.29 16.07
C GLN A 61 9.30 -31.43 14.57
N MET A 62 8.91 -32.55 13.94
CA MET A 62 9.22 -32.87 12.54
C MET A 62 8.84 -31.74 11.56
N PRO A 63 9.79 -31.28 10.71
CA PRO A 63 9.51 -30.36 9.61
C PRO A 63 8.35 -30.84 8.73
N ILE A 64 7.54 -29.91 8.25
CA ILE A 64 6.28 -30.21 7.57
C ILE A 64 6.49 -30.95 6.24
N GLU A 65 7.62 -30.69 5.58
CA GLU A 65 8.06 -31.33 4.34
C GLU A 65 8.32 -32.83 4.56
N ILE A 66 9.09 -33.16 5.60
CA ILE A 66 9.42 -34.54 5.99
C ILE A 66 8.15 -35.25 6.46
N ARG A 67 7.28 -34.56 7.22
CA ARG A 67 6.00 -35.09 7.69
C ARG A 67 5.05 -35.44 6.54
N ILE A 68 4.96 -34.59 5.51
CA ILE A 68 4.19 -34.86 4.29
C ILE A 68 4.79 -36.03 3.51
N TYR A 69 6.11 -36.05 3.32
CA TYR A 69 6.82 -37.12 2.60
C TYR A 69 6.61 -38.50 3.27
N ARG A 70 6.77 -38.56 4.60
CA ARG A 70 6.47 -39.73 5.43
C ARG A 70 5.02 -40.19 5.29
N ASP A 71 4.05 -39.28 5.44
CA ASP A 71 2.64 -39.64 5.38
C ASP A 71 2.26 -40.21 4.01
N ILE A 72 2.83 -39.69 2.92
CA ILE A 72 2.64 -40.20 1.55
C ILE A 72 3.29 -41.60 1.39
N ILE A 73 4.56 -41.76 1.76
CA ILE A 73 5.27 -43.05 1.64
C ILE A 73 4.56 -44.14 2.45
N TRP A 74 4.13 -43.82 3.67
CA TRP A 74 3.43 -44.77 4.54
C TRP A 74 2.15 -45.32 3.90
N GLN A 75 1.42 -44.49 3.14
CA GLN A 75 0.22 -44.91 2.42
C GLN A 75 0.53 -45.82 1.23
N PHE A 76 1.59 -45.52 0.45
CA PHE A 76 2.01 -46.37 -0.66
C PHE A 76 2.47 -47.76 -0.18
N ILE A 77 3.27 -47.82 0.89
CA ILE A 77 3.76 -49.08 1.46
C ILE A 77 2.61 -49.91 2.08
N ASN A 78 1.75 -49.28 2.88
CA ASN A 78 0.70 -49.99 3.63
C ASN A 78 -0.64 -50.10 2.89
N ARG A 79 -0.68 -49.74 1.59
CA ARG A 79 -1.85 -49.84 0.72
C ARG A 79 -2.62 -51.18 0.81
N PRO A 80 -1.98 -52.36 0.98
CA PRO A 80 -2.70 -53.64 1.13
C PRO A 80 -3.44 -53.82 2.47
N ARG A 81 -3.11 -53.04 3.51
CA ARG A 81 -3.67 -53.15 4.87
C ARG A 81 -3.91 -51.76 5.48
N PRO A 82 -4.97 -51.04 5.03
CA PRO A 82 -5.21 -49.64 5.42
C PRO A 82 -5.62 -49.40 6.89
N HIS A 83 -5.72 -50.44 7.72
CA HIS A 83 -6.13 -50.34 9.13
C HIS A 83 -5.10 -51.04 10.03
N PRO A 84 -4.72 -50.46 11.19
CA PRO A 84 -4.02 -51.20 12.23
C PRO A 84 -4.92 -52.32 12.77
N SER A 85 -4.34 -53.49 13.10
CA SER A 85 -5.10 -54.66 13.54
C SER A 85 -5.62 -54.59 14.98
N HIS A 86 -5.27 -53.54 15.73
CA HIS A 86 -5.57 -53.39 17.16
C HIS A 86 -5.88 -51.93 17.51
N ASN A 87 -6.67 -51.73 18.58
CA ASN A 87 -6.87 -50.43 19.18
C ASN A 87 -5.55 -49.96 19.82
N MET A 88 -4.98 -48.87 19.29
CA MET A 88 -3.74 -48.25 19.78
C MET A 88 -4.05 -46.91 20.46
N TYR A 89 -3.27 -46.56 21.48
CA TYR A 89 -3.42 -45.33 22.27
C TYR A 89 -2.62 -44.19 21.63
N GLU A 90 -3.28 -43.11 21.21
CA GLU A 90 -2.59 -41.92 20.68
C GLU A 90 -1.91 -41.13 21.80
N TRP A 91 -0.59 -40.91 21.69
CA TRP A 91 0.21 -40.28 22.77
C TRP A 91 -0.30 -38.90 23.17
N LEU A 92 -0.68 -38.06 22.19
CA LEU A 92 -1.22 -36.71 22.44
C LEU A 92 -2.71 -36.70 22.83
N SER A 93 -3.34 -37.87 22.98
CA SER A 93 -4.70 -38.03 23.51
C SER A 93 -4.73 -38.70 24.89
N VAL A 94 -3.57 -39.12 25.43
CA VAL A 94 -3.43 -39.74 26.75
C VAL A 94 -2.91 -38.70 27.74
N LEU A 95 -3.63 -38.45 28.82
CA LEU A 95 -3.07 -37.71 29.96
C LEU A 95 -2.10 -38.64 30.74
N PRO A 96 -0.98 -38.13 31.30
CA PRO A 96 -0.54 -36.73 31.31
C PRO A 96 0.28 -36.31 30.06
N HIS A 97 0.59 -37.24 29.15
CA HIS A 97 1.44 -36.98 27.98
C HIS A 97 0.89 -35.87 27.09
N ALA A 98 -0.42 -35.81 26.89
CA ALA A 98 -1.11 -34.76 26.14
C ALA A 98 -0.84 -33.34 26.68
N SER A 99 -0.81 -33.15 28.01
CA SER A 99 -0.54 -31.84 28.63
C SER A 99 0.95 -31.52 28.71
N LYS A 100 1.81 -32.53 28.92
CA LYS A 100 3.28 -32.36 29.00
C LYS A 100 3.94 -32.20 27.63
N LEU A 101 3.50 -32.92 26.59
CA LEU A 101 4.09 -32.92 25.24
C LEU A 101 3.37 -32.01 24.24
N GLY A 102 2.08 -31.77 24.41
CA GLY A 102 1.26 -30.95 23.50
C GLY A 102 1.86 -29.59 23.14
N PRO A 103 2.45 -28.82 24.09
CA PRO A 103 3.10 -27.53 23.79
C PRO A 103 4.31 -27.60 22.84
N PHE A 104 4.92 -28.78 22.66
CA PHE A 104 6.10 -28.98 21.81
C PHE A 104 5.76 -29.50 20.41
N TYR A 105 4.50 -29.83 20.14
CA TYR A 105 4.05 -30.37 18.86
C TYR A 105 3.91 -29.26 17.80
N THR A 106 4.72 -29.33 16.74
CA THR A 106 4.75 -28.30 15.66
C THR A 106 3.89 -28.64 14.44
N GLY A 107 3.37 -29.87 14.36
CA GLY A 107 2.59 -30.35 13.22
C GLY A 107 1.14 -29.83 13.16
N PRO A 108 0.41 -30.07 12.07
CA PRO A 108 -1.01 -29.75 11.95
C PRO A 108 -1.89 -30.76 12.72
N ASN A 109 -3.08 -30.34 13.15
CA ASN A 109 -4.00 -31.19 13.92
C ASN A 109 -4.64 -32.34 13.10
N ASN A 110 -4.45 -32.37 11.77
CA ASN A 110 -5.04 -33.34 10.84
C ASN A 110 -3.95 -34.19 10.14
N ASN A 111 -2.92 -34.58 10.88
CA ASN A 111 -1.94 -35.58 10.44
C ASN A 111 -2.62 -36.87 9.99
N LYS A 112 -1.98 -37.60 9.07
CA LYS A 112 -2.44 -38.91 8.62
C LYS A 112 -1.73 -40.05 9.31
N VAL A 113 -0.45 -39.86 9.67
CA VAL A 113 0.28 -40.74 10.60
C VAL A 113 0.56 -40.02 11.92
N LYS A 114 0.33 -40.69 13.05
CA LYS A 114 0.58 -40.17 14.40
C LYS A 114 1.41 -41.13 15.26
N LEU A 115 1.98 -40.58 16.33
CA LEU A 115 2.59 -41.32 17.44
C LEU A 115 1.52 -42.03 18.27
N VAL A 116 1.61 -43.35 18.38
CA VAL A 116 0.68 -44.21 19.11
C VAL A 116 1.41 -45.25 19.95
N SER A 117 0.67 -45.99 20.76
CA SER A 117 1.19 -47.11 21.54
C SER A 117 0.26 -48.32 21.55
N SER A 118 0.86 -49.50 21.70
CA SER A 118 0.15 -50.76 22.00
C SER A 118 -0.04 -50.99 23.50
N THR A 119 0.61 -50.21 24.36
CA THR A 119 0.42 -50.20 25.81
C THR A 119 -0.35 -48.94 26.25
N LYS A 120 -1.02 -49.00 27.40
CA LYS A 120 -1.73 -47.86 28.01
C LYS A 120 -0.87 -47.21 29.09
N SER A 121 -1.02 -45.90 29.26
CA SER A 121 -0.40 -45.14 30.36
C SER A 121 -0.74 -45.77 31.71
N ILE A 122 0.19 -45.74 32.65
CA ILE A 122 -0.03 -46.27 34.00
C ILE A 122 -1.13 -45.49 34.75
N THR A 123 -1.35 -44.22 34.39
CA THR A 123 -2.49 -43.41 34.88
C THR A 123 -3.86 -43.93 34.41
N GLN A 124 -3.90 -44.80 33.40
CA GLN A 124 -5.09 -45.48 32.89
C GLN A 124 -5.16 -46.94 33.36
N THR A 125 -4.42 -47.30 34.42
CA THR A 125 -4.44 -48.62 35.06
C THR A 125 -5.03 -48.55 36.46
N HIS A 126 -5.29 -49.70 37.08
CA HIS A 126 -5.66 -49.78 38.50
C HIS A 126 -4.53 -49.40 39.47
N TYR A 127 -3.33 -49.06 38.97
CA TYR A 127 -2.24 -48.47 39.75
C TYR A 127 -2.31 -46.92 39.80
N SER A 128 -3.31 -46.29 39.17
CA SER A 128 -3.43 -44.82 39.07
C SER A 128 -3.57 -44.07 40.40
N SER A 129 -3.89 -44.77 41.50
CA SER A 129 -4.29 -44.17 42.77
C SER A 129 -3.72 -44.96 43.97
N PRO A 130 -2.40 -44.87 44.24
CA PRO A 130 -1.78 -45.51 45.40
C PRO A 130 -2.24 -44.88 46.71
N SER A 131 -2.42 -45.71 47.75
CA SER A 131 -2.82 -45.25 49.08
C SER A 131 -1.66 -44.51 49.77
N ILE A 132 -1.76 -43.17 49.89
CA ILE A 132 -0.77 -42.32 50.57
C ILE A 132 -0.45 -42.79 52.01
N ALA A 133 -1.41 -43.46 52.66
CA ALA A 133 -1.23 -43.99 54.01
C ALA A 133 -0.30 -45.22 54.10
N THR A 134 0.04 -45.86 52.97
CA THR A 134 0.72 -47.17 52.94
C THR A 134 1.73 -47.36 51.81
N ALA A 135 1.60 -46.62 50.70
CA ALA A 135 2.43 -46.78 49.51
C ALA A 135 3.76 -46.01 49.64
N PRO A 136 4.92 -46.60 49.26
CA PRO A 136 6.18 -45.88 49.18
C PRO A 136 6.17 -44.86 48.03
N VAL A 137 7.02 -43.83 48.13
CA VAL A 137 7.13 -42.76 47.11
C VAL A 137 7.41 -43.29 45.70
N THR A 138 8.06 -44.46 45.58
CA THR A 138 8.30 -45.16 44.31
C THR A 138 7.04 -45.65 43.60
N GLU A 139 5.91 -45.81 44.29
CA GLU A 139 4.61 -46.12 43.66
C GLU A 139 3.90 -44.87 43.12
N PHE A 140 4.45 -43.67 43.32
CA PHE A 140 3.95 -42.42 42.75
C PHE A 140 4.82 -41.90 41.59
N LEU A 141 5.96 -42.55 41.29
CA LEU A 141 6.95 -42.11 40.30
C LEU A 141 7.25 -43.23 39.30
N HIS A 142 6.75 -43.10 38.08
CA HIS A 142 6.89 -44.11 37.03
C HIS A 142 7.60 -43.60 35.77
N GLU A 143 8.41 -44.48 35.19
CA GLU A 143 8.90 -44.31 33.82
C GLU A 143 7.76 -44.40 32.80
N ASN A 144 8.04 -44.00 31.56
CA ASN A 144 7.04 -44.04 30.49
C ASN A 144 6.65 -45.49 30.14
N SER A 145 5.35 -45.77 30.18
CA SER A 145 4.78 -47.08 29.92
C SER A 145 4.27 -47.27 28.49
N LEU A 146 4.33 -46.23 27.65
CA LEU A 146 3.92 -46.24 26.24
C LEU A 146 5.08 -46.69 25.35
N LYS A 147 4.96 -47.85 24.70
CA LYS A 147 5.83 -48.20 23.57
C LYS A 147 5.64 -47.24 22.41
N ILE A 148 6.72 -46.86 21.73
CA ILE A 148 6.67 -46.04 20.52
C ILE A 148 6.23 -46.87 19.32
N GLN A 149 5.15 -46.44 18.66
CA GLN A 149 4.72 -46.92 17.36
C GLN A 149 4.20 -45.73 16.54
N ILE A 150 4.24 -45.84 15.21
CA ILE A 150 3.56 -44.91 14.31
C ILE A 150 2.42 -45.65 13.59
N SER A 151 1.25 -45.01 13.49
CA SER A 151 0.05 -45.62 12.91
C SER A 151 -0.77 -44.60 12.14
N PRO A 152 -1.46 -44.99 11.06
CA PRO A 152 -2.37 -44.09 10.37
C PRO A 152 -3.65 -43.87 11.21
N THR A 153 -4.09 -42.62 11.36
CA THR A 153 -5.34 -42.27 12.07
C THR A 153 -6.51 -41.97 11.14
N SER A 154 -6.27 -41.93 9.83
CA SER A 154 -7.30 -42.00 8.80
C SER A 154 -6.68 -42.47 7.49
N THR A 155 -7.41 -43.26 6.71
CA THR A 155 -7.08 -43.44 5.30
C THR A 155 -7.18 -42.09 4.59
N ILE A 156 -6.20 -41.74 3.75
CA ILE A 156 -6.50 -40.78 2.69
C ILE A 156 -7.28 -41.56 1.63
N ALA A 157 -8.60 -41.41 1.63
CA ALA A 157 -9.41 -41.68 0.47
C ALA A 157 -9.09 -40.61 -0.60
N ILE A 158 -8.05 -40.84 -1.41
CA ILE A 158 -7.79 -40.03 -2.60
C ILE A 158 -8.94 -40.33 -3.56
N LYS A 159 -9.90 -39.40 -3.68
CA LYS A 159 -11.17 -39.64 -4.38
C LYS A 159 -10.99 -40.18 -5.80
N ASP A 160 -9.93 -39.72 -6.47
CA ASP A 160 -9.45 -40.25 -7.75
C ASP A 160 -7.92 -40.41 -7.67
N GLU A 161 -7.44 -41.57 -7.20
CA GLU A 161 -6.00 -41.88 -7.15
C GLU A 161 -5.31 -41.65 -8.51
N CYS A 162 -5.96 -42.01 -9.62
CA CYS A 162 -5.41 -41.79 -10.96
C CYS A 162 -5.23 -40.30 -11.30
N LEU A 163 -6.14 -39.41 -10.89
CA LEU A 163 -6.02 -37.97 -11.14
C LEU A 163 -4.96 -37.30 -10.26
N ALA A 164 -4.65 -37.89 -9.10
CA ALA A 164 -3.58 -37.41 -8.22
C ALA A 164 -2.18 -37.91 -8.64
N LEU A 165 -2.10 -39.05 -9.34
CA LEU A 165 -0.84 -39.76 -9.63
C LEU A 165 -0.46 -39.83 -11.12
N THR A 166 -1.32 -39.35 -12.02
CA THR A 166 -0.99 -39.19 -13.45
C THR A 166 -0.96 -37.71 -13.84
N PRO A 167 -0.16 -37.31 -14.85
CA PRO A 167 -0.17 -35.95 -15.38
C PRO A 167 -1.57 -35.53 -15.83
N GLN A 168 -1.90 -34.26 -15.65
CA GLN A 168 -3.20 -33.70 -16.05
C GLN A 168 -3.05 -32.91 -17.35
N LEU A 169 -3.94 -33.16 -18.31
CA LEU A 169 -3.98 -32.47 -19.59
C LEU A 169 -4.68 -31.11 -19.42
N ASP A 170 -3.87 -30.10 -19.11
CA ASP A 170 -4.32 -28.72 -18.91
C ASP A 170 -4.87 -28.10 -20.23
N HIS A 171 -4.42 -28.56 -21.40
CA HIS A 171 -4.88 -28.05 -22.70
C HIS A 171 -6.33 -28.50 -23.02
N PRO A 172 -7.26 -27.58 -23.34
CA PRO A 172 -8.68 -27.91 -23.46
C PRO A 172 -8.98 -28.94 -24.54
N ASP A 173 -8.24 -28.91 -25.66
CA ASP A 173 -8.50 -29.79 -26.81
C ASP A 173 -8.12 -31.26 -26.53
N TYR A 174 -7.16 -31.46 -25.60
CA TYR A 174 -6.69 -32.79 -25.18
C TYR A 174 -7.37 -33.30 -23.90
N LYS A 175 -7.97 -32.41 -23.09
CA LYS A 175 -8.52 -32.71 -21.76
C LYS A 175 -9.50 -33.89 -21.71
N GLN A 176 -10.29 -34.10 -22.77
CA GLN A 176 -11.22 -35.24 -22.87
C GLN A 176 -10.53 -36.60 -23.11
N LEU A 177 -9.29 -36.60 -23.57
CA LEU A 177 -8.45 -37.79 -23.73
C LEU A 177 -7.69 -38.15 -22.44
N GLN A 178 -7.93 -37.45 -21.31
CA GLN A 178 -7.31 -37.75 -20.00
C GLN A 178 -7.44 -39.23 -19.59
N PHE A 179 -8.48 -39.96 -20.05
CA PHE A 179 -8.62 -41.39 -19.79
C PHE A 179 -7.46 -42.24 -20.34
N THR A 180 -6.80 -41.79 -21.42
CA THR A 180 -5.64 -42.48 -22.05
C THR A 180 -4.33 -42.18 -21.33
N ILE A 181 -4.29 -41.11 -20.53
CA ILE A 181 -3.24 -40.84 -19.54
C ILE A 181 -3.52 -41.64 -18.26
N ASN A 182 -4.77 -41.71 -17.81
CA ASN A 182 -5.14 -42.36 -16.55
C ASN A 182 -4.93 -43.89 -16.52
N ASN A 183 -5.02 -44.60 -17.64
CA ASN A 183 -4.76 -46.04 -17.74
C ASN A 183 -4.37 -46.49 -19.16
N THR A 184 -4.05 -47.78 -19.33
CA THR A 184 -3.74 -48.44 -20.62
C THR A 184 -4.75 -49.54 -21.00
N GLN A 185 -5.81 -49.74 -20.20
CA GLN A 185 -6.76 -50.85 -20.31
C GLN A 185 -7.94 -50.51 -21.25
N PHE A 186 -7.61 -50.07 -22.47
CA PHE A 186 -8.58 -49.76 -23.52
C PHE A 186 -8.01 -50.14 -24.89
N VAL A 187 -8.90 -50.26 -25.89
CA VAL A 187 -8.55 -50.55 -27.29
C VAL A 187 -8.78 -49.34 -28.19
N GLN A 188 -8.05 -49.24 -29.30
CA GLN A 188 -8.18 -48.17 -30.30
C GLN A 188 -9.64 -47.89 -30.73
N ASN A 189 -10.47 -48.92 -30.86
CA ASN A 189 -11.89 -48.77 -31.21
C ASN A 189 -12.67 -47.88 -30.21
N HIS A 190 -12.28 -47.84 -28.93
CA HIS A 190 -12.89 -46.95 -27.92
C HIS A 190 -12.51 -45.47 -28.12
N VAL A 191 -11.35 -45.20 -28.74
CA VAL A 191 -10.91 -43.85 -29.12
C VAL A 191 -11.67 -43.41 -30.37
N ILE A 192 -11.75 -44.28 -31.39
CA ILE A 192 -12.50 -44.03 -32.63
C ILE A 192 -13.99 -43.79 -32.34
N ALA A 193 -14.60 -44.55 -31.42
CA ALA A 193 -15.97 -44.34 -30.98
C ALA A 193 -16.21 -42.97 -30.29
N LYS A 194 -15.16 -42.29 -29.82
CA LYS A 194 -15.20 -40.94 -29.23
C LYS A 194 -14.86 -39.83 -30.23
N LEU A 195 -14.62 -40.14 -31.51
CA LEU A 195 -14.24 -39.14 -32.52
C LEU A 195 -15.30 -38.05 -32.72
N CYS A 196 -16.57 -38.33 -32.41
CA CYS A 196 -17.66 -37.35 -32.38
C CYS A 196 -17.47 -36.22 -31.35
N ALA A 197 -16.56 -36.38 -30.38
CA ALA A 197 -16.21 -35.37 -29.40
C ALA A 197 -14.93 -34.59 -29.78
N CYS A 198 -14.27 -34.92 -30.90
CA CYS A 198 -13.04 -34.26 -31.35
C CYS A 198 -13.23 -32.72 -31.46
N PRO A 199 -12.37 -31.88 -30.87
CA PRO A 199 -12.53 -30.44 -30.92
C PRO A 199 -12.21 -29.91 -32.32
N ALA A 200 -12.89 -28.85 -32.75
CA ALA A 200 -12.75 -28.28 -34.10
C ALA A 200 -11.33 -27.76 -34.47
N ARG A 201 -10.44 -27.57 -33.48
CA ARG A 201 -9.02 -27.22 -33.72
C ARG A 201 -8.10 -28.41 -33.95
N LEU A 202 -8.50 -29.61 -33.54
CA LEU A 202 -7.67 -30.81 -33.56
C LEU A 202 -8.00 -31.66 -34.79
N LYS A 203 -6.97 -32.18 -35.48
CA LYS A 203 -7.20 -33.07 -36.62
C LYS A 203 -7.80 -34.41 -36.13
N PRO A 204 -8.78 -34.99 -36.84
CA PRO A 204 -9.33 -36.31 -36.49
C PRO A 204 -8.27 -37.42 -36.37
N THR A 205 -7.22 -37.39 -37.19
CA THR A 205 -6.07 -38.31 -37.11
C THR A 205 -5.30 -38.12 -35.80
N GLN A 206 -4.87 -36.89 -35.51
CA GLN A 206 -4.16 -36.47 -34.30
C GLN A 206 -4.93 -36.81 -33.01
N PHE A 207 -6.27 -36.74 -33.02
CA PHE A 207 -7.13 -37.20 -31.93
C PHE A 207 -7.10 -38.74 -31.76
N VAL A 208 -7.25 -39.50 -32.85
CA VAL A 208 -7.21 -40.97 -32.81
C VAL A 208 -5.83 -41.47 -32.39
N GLU A 209 -4.75 -40.89 -32.90
CA GLU A 209 -3.38 -41.28 -32.61
C GLU A 209 -2.98 -40.97 -31.17
N PHE A 210 -3.18 -39.72 -30.71
CA PHE A 210 -2.94 -39.35 -29.30
C PHE A 210 -3.73 -40.25 -28.36
N GLY A 211 -5.01 -40.50 -28.69
CA GLY A 211 -5.85 -41.35 -27.86
C GLY A 211 -5.41 -42.82 -27.88
N SER A 212 -4.95 -43.34 -29.02
CA SER A 212 -4.61 -44.77 -29.19
C SER A 212 -3.17 -45.10 -28.81
N PHE A 213 -2.29 -44.11 -28.65
CA PHE A 213 -0.87 -44.28 -28.31
C PHE A 213 -0.62 -45.22 -27.12
N ARG A 214 -1.57 -45.29 -26.18
CA ARG A 214 -1.51 -46.10 -24.95
C ARG A 214 -2.56 -47.21 -24.86
N SER A 215 -3.20 -47.59 -25.97
CA SER A 215 -4.15 -48.70 -25.99
C SER A 215 -3.40 -50.04 -25.87
N GLY A 216 -3.31 -50.58 -24.65
CA GLY A 216 -2.45 -51.71 -24.30
C GLY A 216 -1.03 -51.27 -23.89
N HIS A 217 -0.55 -51.72 -22.73
CA HIS A 217 0.74 -51.28 -22.15
C HIS A 217 1.97 -51.72 -22.96
N ARG A 218 1.92 -52.90 -23.60
CA ARG A 218 3.04 -53.45 -24.39
C ARG A 218 3.26 -52.71 -25.72
N LEU A 219 2.24 -52.03 -26.25
CA LEU A 219 2.33 -51.36 -27.56
C LEU A 219 2.97 -49.96 -27.51
N GLN A 220 3.21 -49.40 -26.32
CA GLN A 220 3.63 -48.00 -26.16
C GLN A 220 4.95 -47.67 -26.89
N TRP A 221 5.91 -48.60 -26.96
CA TRP A 221 7.19 -48.41 -27.66
C TRP A 221 7.06 -48.56 -29.18
N LEU A 222 6.22 -49.49 -29.65
CA LEU A 222 5.91 -49.64 -31.08
C LEU A 222 5.14 -48.44 -31.61
N ASN A 223 4.19 -47.91 -30.82
CA ASN A 223 3.45 -46.68 -31.12
C ASN A 223 4.36 -45.44 -31.12
N LEU A 224 5.34 -45.37 -30.21
CA LEU A 224 6.38 -44.34 -30.22
C LEU A 224 7.21 -44.38 -31.51
N LEU A 225 7.67 -45.56 -31.92
CA LEU A 225 8.46 -45.73 -33.14
C LEU A 225 7.65 -45.39 -34.40
N ALA A 226 6.40 -45.86 -34.48
CA ALA A 226 5.50 -45.54 -35.60
C ALA A 226 5.17 -44.04 -35.69
N MET A 227 5.00 -43.36 -34.56
CA MET A 227 4.79 -41.90 -34.50
C MET A 227 6.03 -41.13 -34.96
N LEU A 228 7.23 -41.56 -34.54
CA LEU A 228 8.51 -40.98 -34.98
C LEU A 228 8.73 -41.14 -36.49
N GLU A 229 8.29 -42.24 -37.08
CA GLU A 229 8.42 -42.50 -38.53
C GLU A 229 7.39 -41.73 -39.36
N LEU A 230 6.13 -41.65 -38.90
CA LEU A 230 5.03 -41.05 -39.65
C LEU A 230 4.86 -39.53 -39.41
N ASP A 231 5.63 -38.93 -38.50
CA ASP A 231 5.49 -37.55 -38.01
C ASP A 231 4.07 -37.23 -37.51
N SER A 232 3.45 -38.22 -36.87
CA SER A 232 2.00 -38.26 -36.74
C SER A 232 1.46 -37.32 -35.65
N LEU A 233 2.25 -37.13 -34.59
CA LEU A 233 1.94 -36.24 -33.47
C LEU A 233 3.04 -35.17 -33.28
N PRO A 234 2.69 -33.88 -33.16
CA PRO A 234 3.69 -32.82 -32.99
C PRO A 234 4.35 -32.88 -31.61
N ILE A 235 5.58 -33.43 -31.56
CA ILE A 235 6.38 -33.56 -30.32
C ILE A 235 6.65 -32.19 -29.64
N ALA A 236 6.60 -31.10 -30.42
CA ALA A 236 6.74 -29.74 -29.93
C ALA A 236 5.54 -29.20 -29.10
N GLU A 237 4.46 -29.97 -28.92
CA GLU A 237 3.32 -29.60 -28.06
C GLU A 237 3.40 -30.24 -26.66
N GLU A 238 3.14 -29.45 -25.60
CA GLU A 238 3.26 -29.90 -24.21
C GLU A 238 2.38 -31.13 -23.89
N SER A 239 1.18 -31.23 -24.48
CA SER A 239 0.30 -32.39 -24.26
C SER A 239 0.87 -33.68 -24.85
N ILE A 240 1.61 -33.61 -25.97
CA ILE A 240 2.26 -34.76 -26.61
C ILE A 240 3.52 -35.12 -25.80
N ALA A 241 4.28 -34.13 -25.32
CA ALA A 241 5.39 -34.36 -24.41
C ALA A 241 4.94 -35.06 -23.10
N ILE A 242 3.80 -34.65 -22.52
CA ILE A 242 3.15 -35.33 -21.38
C ILE A 242 2.83 -36.79 -21.73
N LEU A 243 2.18 -37.05 -22.87
CA LEU A 243 1.79 -38.39 -23.31
C LEU A 243 3.01 -39.31 -23.47
N ILE A 244 4.06 -38.84 -24.15
CA ILE A 244 5.28 -39.62 -24.39
C ILE A 244 6.02 -39.88 -23.07
N MET A 245 6.29 -38.83 -22.27
CA MET A 245 7.00 -39.00 -20.99
C MET A 245 6.26 -39.92 -20.02
N HIS A 246 4.93 -39.83 -19.95
CA HIS A 246 4.16 -40.72 -19.09
C HIS A 246 4.17 -42.17 -19.61
N SER A 247 4.18 -42.38 -20.94
CA SER A 247 4.27 -43.72 -21.54
C SER A 247 5.62 -44.39 -21.24
N ILE A 248 6.74 -43.68 -21.45
CA ILE A 248 8.08 -44.26 -21.26
C ILE A 248 8.47 -44.43 -19.79
N LEU A 249 7.85 -43.68 -18.87
CA LEU A 249 8.10 -43.78 -17.42
C LEU A 249 7.09 -44.68 -16.66
N GLN A 250 5.98 -45.09 -17.29
CA GLN A 250 5.03 -46.02 -16.67
C GLN A 250 5.64 -47.43 -16.60
N TYR A 251 5.91 -47.91 -15.39
CA TYR A 251 6.47 -49.26 -15.18
C TYR A 251 5.59 -50.38 -15.74
N GLY A 252 4.26 -50.35 -15.53
CA GLY A 252 3.35 -51.39 -16.01
C GLY A 252 3.42 -52.70 -15.21
N PRO A 253 2.80 -53.80 -15.70
CA PRO A 253 2.78 -55.08 -15.02
C PRO A 253 4.08 -55.89 -15.21
N LEU A 254 4.39 -56.72 -14.21
CA LEU A 254 5.41 -57.76 -14.29
C LEU A 254 4.81 -59.04 -14.90
N ALA A 255 5.62 -59.82 -15.60
CA ALA A 255 5.22 -61.13 -16.10
C ALA A 255 4.97 -62.11 -14.93
N ILE A 256 3.76 -62.66 -14.84
CA ILE A 256 3.33 -63.52 -13.72
C ILE A 256 3.75 -64.99 -13.95
N ASP A 257 3.88 -65.42 -15.19
CA ASP A 257 4.17 -66.81 -15.55
C ASP A 257 5.68 -67.11 -15.47
N GLY A 258 6.10 -67.77 -14.38
CA GLY A 258 7.48 -68.22 -14.13
C GLY A 258 7.97 -69.36 -15.04
N LYS A 259 7.85 -69.20 -16.36
CA LYS A 259 8.32 -70.13 -17.39
C LYS A 259 9.02 -69.47 -18.60
N ARG A 260 9.30 -68.15 -18.59
CA ARG A 260 10.15 -67.50 -19.60
C ARG A 260 11.09 -66.41 -19.04
N SER A 261 12.35 -66.49 -19.46
CA SER A 261 13.46 -65.54 -19.27
C SER A 261 14.03 -65.38 -17.86
N ASP A 262 15.34 -65.10 -17.82
CA ASP A 262 16.10 -64.77 -16.61
C ASP A 262 15.90 -63.30 -16.15
N ASN A 263 15.14 -62.49 -16.89
CA ASN A 263 15.02 -61.04 -16.74
C ASN A 263 13.85 -60.62 -15.82
N SER A 264 13.76 -61.22 -14.63
CA SER A 264 12.65 -61.04 -13.66
C SER A 264 12.45 -59.60 -13.11
N TRP A 265 13.35 -58.67 -13.46
CA TRP A 265 13.30 -57.27 -13.05
C TRP A 265 12.63 -56.34 -14.08
N CYS A 266 12.49 -56.75 -15.34
CA CYS A 266 11.89 -55.93 -16.39
C CYS A 266 10.38 -56.18 -16.50
N SER A 267 9.62 -55.16 -16.88
CA SER A 267 8.16 -55.22 -17.01
C SER A 267 7.73 -55.40 -18.46
N GLU A 268 6.50 -55.92 -18.65
CA GLU A 268 5.95 -56.15 -20.00
C GLU A 268 5.78 -54.86 -20.81
N ALA A 269 5.78 -53.68 -20.16
CA ALA A 269 5.70 -52.38 -20.83
C ALA A 269 7.07 -51.87 -21.33
N HIS A 270 8.16 -52.60 -21.05
CA HIS A 270 9.53 -52.25 -21.43
C HIS A 270 10.31 -53.39 -22.12
N GLU A 271 9.69 -54.56 -22.32
CA GLU A 271 10.32 -55.76 -22.89
C GLU A 271 11.03 -55.51 -24.23
N GLN A 272 10.44 -54.72 -25.13
CA GLN A 272 11.04 -54.30 -26.42
C GLN A 272 12.40 -53.58 -26.29
N LEU A 273 12.70 -52.94 -25.15
CA LEU A 273 14.01 -52.27 -24.93
C LEU A 273 15.15 -53.26 -24.67
N LEU A 274 14.86 -54.56 -24.56
CA LEU A 274 15.84 -55.64 -24.46
C LEU A 274 16.18 -56.26 -25.83
N GLU A 275 15.56 -55.77 -26.92
CA GLU A 275 15.78 -56.25 -28.29
C GLU A 275 16.73 -55.31 -29.05
N ASP A 276 17.98 -55.73 -29.31
CA ASP A 276 19.01 -54.92 -30.01
C ASP A 276 18.49 -54.29 -31.32
N ASN A 277 17.74 -55.06 -32.12
CA ASN A 277 17.17 -54.59 -33.38
C ASN A 277 16.18 -53.44 -33.19
N PHE A 278 15.37 -53.47 -32.12
CA PHE A 278 14.42 -52.40 -31.81
C PHE A 278 15.14 -51.16 -31.29
N ILE A 279 16.17 -51.35 -30.44
CA ILE A 279 17.05 -50.27 -29.98
C ILE A 279 17.78 -49.63 -31.17
N ASP A 280 18.24 -50.42 -32.14
CA ASP A 280 18.95 -49.92 -33.32
C ASP A 280 18.08 -49.02 -34.20
N GLU A 281 16.84 -49.46 -34.48
CA GLU A 281 15.86 -48.74 -35.29
C GLU A 281 15.35 -47.48 -34.57
N LEU A 282 14.97 -47.60 -33.29
CA LEU A 282 14.53 -46.46 -32.47
C LEU A 282 15.63 -45.41 -32.34
N THR A 283 16.89 -45.82 -32.17
CA THR A 283 18.03 -44.89 -32.18
C THR A 283 18.14 -44.18 -33.51
N ALA A 284 18.01 -44.87 -34.65
CA ALA A 284 18.13 -44.25 -35.97
C ALA A 284 17.05 -43.17 -36.20
N ARG A 285 15.79 -43.41 -35.79
CA ARG A 285 14.71 -42.42 -35.93
C ARG A 285 14.86 -41.25 -34.97
N LEU A 286 15.31 -41.47 -33.73
CA LEU A 286 15.66 -40.37 -32.82
C LEU A 286 16.84 -39.54 -33.34
N ASP A 287 17.85 -40.16 -33.95
CA ASP A 287 19.03 -39.49 -34.49
C ASP A 287 18.69 -38.59 -35.68
N HIS A 288 17.81 -39.06 -36.59
CA HIS A 288 17.24 -38.27 -37.68
C HIS A 288 16.45 -37.06 -37.16
N ARG A 289 15.59 -37.25 -36.15
CA ARG A 289 14.80 -36.15 -35.56
C ARG A 289 15.67 -35.10 -34.85
N LEU A 290 16.86 -35.46 -34.38
CA LEU A 290 17.84 -34.49 -33.88
C LEU A 290 18.49 -33.68 -35.01
N ASP A 291 18.78 -34.29 -36.16
CA ASP A 291 19.34 -33.58 -37.31
C ASP A 291 18.30 -32.66 -37.98
N ASP A 292 17.05 -33.11 -38.12
CA ASP A 292 15.92 -32.28 -38.56
C ASP A 292 15.77 -31.00 -37.72
N CYS A 293 16.00 -31.11 -36.40
CA CYS A 293 15.84 -29.99 -35.49
C CYS A 293 17.11 -29.19 -35.20
N GLU A 294 18.34 -29.65 -35.53
CA GLU A 294 19.60 -29.02 -35.04
C GLU A 294 19.69 -27.50 -35.36
N LEU A 295 19.12 -27.05 -36.48
CA LEU A 295 19.06 -25.62 -36.86
C LEU A 295 17.82 -24.86 -36.32
N ASN A 296 16.82 -25.56 -35.79
CA ASN A 296 15.55 -25.02 -35.32
C ASN A 296 15.43 -25.05 -33.79
N TRP A 297 16.09 -24.10 -33.14
CA TRP A 297 16.04 -23.89 -31.68
C TRP A 297 14.64 -23.54 -31.12
N GLN A 298 13.63 -23.33 -31.98
CA GLN A 298 12.25 -23.04 -31.54
C GLN A 298 11.51 -24.30 -31.02
N SER A 299 12.13 -25.48 -31.14
CA SER A 299 11.57 -26.80 -30.82
C SER A 299 12.18 -27.43 -29.55
N GLU A 300 12.37 -26.67 -28.48
CA GLU A 300 12.97 -27.11 -27.20
C GLU A 300 12.33 -28.36 -26.59
N LEU A 301 11.03 -28.55 -26.77
CA LEU A 301 10.32 -29.74 -26.28
C LEU A 301 10.70 -31.02 -27.05
N VAL A 302 11.12 -30.91 -28.32
CA VAL A 302 11.62 -32.06 -29.09
C VAL A 302 12.93 -32.57 -28.52
N LEU A 303 13.89 -31.67 -28.28
CA LEU A 303 15.18 -32.02 -27.65
C LEU A 303 14.99 -32.63 -26.25
N LEU A 304 14.07 -32.07 -25.46
CA LEU A 304 13.73 -32.59 -24.13
C LEU A 304 13.10 -33.99 -24.20
N VAL A 305 12.13 -34.21 -25.09
CA VAL A 305 11.46 -35.50 -25.25
C VAL A 305 12.42 -36.56 -25.79
N VAL A 306 13.20 -36.25 -26.84
CA VAL A 306 14.23 -37.16 -27.37
C VAL A 306 15.24 -37.52 -26.28
N THR A 307 15.71 -36.54 -25.49
CA THR A 307 16.60 -36.83 -24.35
C THR A 307 15.94 -37.80 -23.35
N MET A 308 14.69 -37.54 -22.94
CA MET A 308 13.98 -38.42 -22.01
C MET A 308 13.78 -39.85 -22.54
N ILE A 309 13.55 -40.01 -23.84
CA ILE A 309 13.49 -41.33 -24.51
C ILE A 309 14.87 -42.00 -24.46
N THR A 310 15.92 -41.32 -24.93
CA THR A 310 17.30 -41.83 -24.97
C THR A 310 17.79 -42.26 -23.59
N MET A 311 17.54 -41.46 -22.55
CA MET A 311 17.95 -41.80 -21.18
C MET A 311 17.13 -42.95 -20.59
N ARG A 312 15.86 -43.10 -20.99
CA ARG A 312 15.06 -44.27 -20.62
C ARG A 312 15.54 -45.54 -21.32
N MET A 313 15.93 -45.45 -22.59
CA MET A 313 16.61 -46.54 -23.30
C MET A 313 17.90 -46.93 -22.57
N LEU A 314 18.78 -45.97 -22.27
CA LEU A 314 20.06 -46.21 -21.56
C LEU A 314 19.89 -46.73 -20.13
N THR A 315 18.71 -46.57 -19.53
CA THR A 315 18.38 -47.14 -18.21
C THR A 315 17.99 -48.64 -18.28
N ILE A 316 17.50 -49.12 -19.43
CA ILE A 316 16.88 -50.46 -19.56
C ILE A 316 17.64 -51.37 -20.53
N CYS A 317 18.32 -50.81 -21.54
CA CYS A 317 19.00 -51.59 -22.57
C CYS A 317 20.09 -52.52 -22.00
N ASN A 318 20.40 -53.54 -22.78
CA ASN A 318 21.53 -54.45 -22.57
C ASN A 318 22.86 -53.82 -23.02
N SER A 319 23.97 -54.42 -22.56
CA SER A 319 25.32 -53.87 -22.75
C SER A 319 25.85 -53.89 -24.19
N THR A 320 25.22 -54.64 -25.10
CA THR A 320 25.58 -54.69 -26.52
C THR A 320 25.22 -53.44 -27.31
N ARG A 321 24.42 -52.52 -26.73
CA ARG A 321 23.99 -51.26 -27.37
C ARG A 321 24.17 -50.01 -26.50
N GLU A 322 24.70 -50.13 -25.28
CA GLU A 322 24.90 -48.99 -24.36
C GLU A 322 25.68 -47.82 -25.01
N ASP A 323 26.83 -48.07 -25.63
CA ASP A 323 27.66 -47.02 -26.26
C ASP A 323 26.93 -46.24 -27.36
N LYS A 324 26.06 -46.91 -28.13
CA LYS A 324 25.27 -46.29 -29.20
C LYS A 324 24.20 -45.35 -28.62
N VAL A 325 23.54 -45.75 -27.54
CA VAL A 325 22.53 -44.91 -26.86
C VAL A 325 23.20 -43.77 -26.07
N ALA A 326 24.36 -44.02 -25.44
CA ALA A 326 25.16 -42.98 -24.79
C ALA A 326 25.66 -41.93 -25.80
N SER A 327 26.06 -42.35 -27.00
CA SER A 327 26.42 -41.45 -28.10
C SER A 327 25.26 -40.52 -28.51
N LEU A 328 24.04 -41.05 -28.57
CA LEU A 328 22.82 -40.25 -28.83
C LEU A 328 22.57 -39.23 -27.70
N ALA A 329 22.78 -39.60 -26.43
CA ALA A 329 22.67 -38.67 -25.30
C ALA A 329 23.69 -37.53 -25.36
N ILE A 330 24.91 -37.81 -25.84
CA ILE A 330 25.95 -36.80 -26.10
C ILE A 330 25.57 -35.91 -27.29
N LYS A 331 24.94 -36.45 -28.36
CA LYS A 331 24.39 -35.64 -29.47
C LYS A 331 23.33 -34.65 -28.95
N CYS A 332 22.40 -35.09 -28.11
CA CYS A 332 21.41 -34.21 -27.46
C CYS A 332 22.10 -33.07 -26.67
N ARG A 333 23.06 -33.41 -25.81
CA ARG A 333 23.83 -32.45 -24.99
C ARG A 333 24.48 -31.36 -25.86
N ARG A 334 25.15 -31.78 -26.94
CA ARG A 334 25.83 -30.89 -27.90
C ARG A 334 24.87 -29.96 -28.64
N ILE A 335 23.70 -30.44 -29.04
CA ILE A 335 22.67 -29.62 -29.71
C ILE A 335 22.11 -28.57 -28.74
N GLY A 336 21.78 -28.97 -27.51
CA GLY A 336 21.28 -28.04 -26.49
C GLY A 336 22.30 -26.94 -26.13
N GLU A 337 23.59 -27.29 -26.07
CA GLU A 337 24.64 -26.29 -25.86
C GLU A 337 24.78 -25.28 -27.00
N LYS A 338 24.68 -25.72 -28.27
CA LYS A 338 24.63 -24.82 -29.44
C LYS A 338 23.45 -23.86 -29.33
N TRP A 339 22.26 -24.35 -28.97
CA TRP A 339 21.06 -23.52 -28.85
C TRP A 339 21.13 -22.52 -27.69
N ILE A 340 21.72 -22.90 -26.55
CA ILE A 340 22.00 -21.98 -25.44
C ILE A 340 22.88 -20.82 -25.90
N ASP A 341 23.93 -21.09 -26.66
CA ASP A 341 24.83 -20.04 -27.17
C ASP A 341 24.12 -19.16 -28.21
N LEU A 342 23.41 -19.74 -29.18
CA LEU A 342 22.65 -19.02 -30.22
C LEU A 342 21.53 -18.12 -29.65
N ILE A 343 20.75 -18.61 -28.69
CA ILE A 343 19.71 -17.81 -28.03
C ILE A 343 20.36 -16.72 -27.16
N SER A 344 21.47 -17.03 -26.49
CA SER A 344 22.24 -16.04 -25.72
C SER A 344 22.83 -14.92 -26.58
N GLU A 345 23.22 -15.20 -27.83
CA GLU A 345 23.63 -14.17 -28.80
C GLU A 345 22.43 -13.37 -29.32
N THR A 346 21.33 -14.05 -29.66
CA THR A 346 20.08 -13.41 -30.12
C THR A 346 19.57 -12.38 -29.10
N ILE A 347 19.57 -12.71 -27.80
CA ILE A 347 19.17 -11.79 -26.73
C ILE A 347 20.10 -10.57 -26.61
N LYS A 348 21.40 -10.70 -26.90
CA LYS A 348 22.37 -9.60 -26.84
C LYS A 348 22.26 -8.63 -28.02
N PHE A 349 22.04 -9.15 -29.23
CA PHE A 349 22.07 -8.34 -30.46
C PHE A 349 20.72 -7.73 -30.85
N THR A 350 19.62 -8.04 -30.15
CA THR A 350 18.31 -7.48 -30.51
C THR A 350 18.17 -6.04 -29.99
N SER A 351 18.14 -5.07 -30.92
CA SER A 351 18.15 -3.62 -30.62
C SER A 351 16.88 -3.09 -29.95
N SER A 352 15.72 -3.73 -30.14
CA SER A 352 14.43 -3.28 -29.59
C SER A 352 13.39 -4.42 -29.45
N PRO A 353 13.68 -5.47 -28.65
CA PRO A 353 12.76 -6.59 -28.46
C PRO A 353 11.56 -6.20 -27.60
N ASP A 354 10.45 -6.92 -27.78
CA ASP A 354 9.42 -6.97 -26.73
C ASP A 354 10.01 -7.68 -25.48
N LEU A 355 9.59 -7.24 -24.30
CA LEU A 355 9.96 -7.90 -23.05
C LEU A 355 9.40 -9.33 -23.00
N ASN A 356 8.21 -9.55 -23.56
CA ASN A 356 7.59 -10.88 -23.65
C ASN A 356 8.42 -11.84 -24.53
N GLU A 357 9.04 -11.35 -25.61
CA GLU A 357 9.90 -12.16 -26.49
C GLU A 357 11.18 -12.60 -25.76
N ILE A 358 11.85 -11.70 -25.02
CA ILE A 358 12.99 -12.09 -24.18
C ILE A 358 12.57 -13.11 -23.10
N GLU A 359 11.46 -12.87 -22.41
CA GLU A 359 11.00 -13.78 -21.35
C GLU A 359 10.66 -15.18 -21.92
N ASN A 360 10.08 -15.25 -23.12
CA ASN A 360 9.89 -16.50 -23.86
C ASN A 360 11.21 -17.18 -24.27
N LEU A 361 12.17 -16.45 -24.84
CA LEU A 361 13.50 -16.99 -25.19
C LEU A 361 14.23 -17.55 -23.96
N ARG A 362 14.07 -16.92 -22.79
CA ARG A 362 14.63 -17.42 -21.53
C ARG A 362 13.92 -18.67 -21.02
N LEU A 363 12.61 -18.80 -21.20
CA LEU A 363 11.90 -20.06 -20.94
C LEU A 363 12.44 -21.18 -21.83
N LYS A 364 12.69 -20.92 -23.12
CA LYS A 364 13.32 -21.90 -24.03
C LYS A 364 14.70 -22.34 -23.50
N MET A 365 15.57 -21.40 -23.11
CA MET A 365 16.88 -21.74 -22.52
C MET A 365 16.78 -22.56 -21.23
N VAL A 366 15.77 -22.36 -20.39
CA VAL A 366 15.51 -23.20 -19.20
C VAL A 366 15.14 -24.62 -19.62
N THR A 367 14.22 -24.80 -20.57
CA THR A 367 13.84 -26.13 -21.09
C THR A 367 15.03 -26.86 -21.73
N ILE A 368 15.87 -26.13 -22.48
CA ILE A 368 17.08 -26.67 -23.12
C ILE A 368 18.14 -27.05 -22.06
N GLY A 369 18.41 -26.17 -21.09
CA GLY A 369 19.33 -26.46 -19.98
C GLY A 369 18.89 -27.68 -19.16
N ILE A 370 17.59 -27.81 -18.88
CA ILE A 370 16.98 -29.00 -18.28
C ILE A 370 17.25 -30.24 -19.14
N SER A 371 17.06 -30.18 -20.47
CA SER A 371 17.39 -31.32 -21.34
C SER A 371 18.86 -31.73 -21.24
N CYS A 372 19.80 -30.78 -21.27
CA CYS A 372 21.24 -31.07 -21.09
C CYS A 372 21.54 -31.72 -19.73
N ILE A 373 20.94 -31.25 -18.62
CA ILE A 373 21.08 -31.85 -17.28
C ILE A 373 20.54 -33.29 -17.27
N LEU A 374 19.40 -33.53 -17.93
CA LEU A 374 18.78 -34.85 -17.96
C LEU A 374 19.61 -35.89 -18.73
N THR A 375 20.57 -35.49 -19.58
CA THR A 375 21.56 -36.41 -20.18
C THR A 375 22.51 -37.10 -19.18
N PHE A 376 22.36 -36.84 -17.88
CA PHE A 376 23.09 -37.50 -16.78
C PHE A 376 22.17 -38.33 -15.85
N SER A 377 20.89 -38.53 -16.21
CA SER A 377 19.87 -39.14 -15.34
C SER A 377 19.92 -40.69 -15.21
N THR A 378 21.11 -41.29 -15.20
CA THR A 378 21.30 -42.76 -15.04
C THR A 378 21.60 -43.19 -13.61
N HIS A 379 21.64 -44.51 -13.38
CA HIS A 379 22.28 -45.09 -12.20
C HIS A 379 23.82 -44.93 -12.23
N SER A 380 24.47 -45.14 -11.08
CA SER A 380 25.91 -44.94 -10.84
C SER A 380 26.80 -45.56 -11.92
N ASP A 381 26.57 -46.83 -12.22
CA ASP A 381 27.56 -47.65 -12.93
C ASP A 381 27.68 -47.21 -14.41
N ARG A 382 26.55 -46.80 -15.01
CA ARG A 382 26.47 -46.25 -16.37
C ARG A 382 26.81 -44.77 -16.46
N ILE A 383 26.78 -44.00 -15.37
CA ILE A 383 27.03 -42.55 -15.47
C ILE A 383 28.49 -42.21 -15.78
N HIS A 384 29.41 -43.12 -15.47
CA HIS A 384 30.84 -42.92 -15.70
C HIS A 384 31.17 -42.73 -17.19
N CYS A 385 30.45 -43.36 -18.13
CA CYS A 385 30.68 -43.11 -19.57
C CYS A 385 30.21 -41.69 -19.95
N LEU A 386 29.06 -41.24 -19.44
CA LEU A 386 28.47 -39.91 -19.67
C LEU A 386 29.23 -38.76 -19.00
N LEU A 387 30.06 -39.06 -17.99
CA LEU A 387 30.93 -38.13 -17.26
C LEU A 387 32.42 -38.56 -17.36
N SER A 388 32.84 -39.13 -18.49
CA SER A 388 34.21 -39.60 -18.71
C SER A 388 35.29 -38.50 -18.70
N SER A 389 34.91 -37.25 -18.99
CA SER A 389 35.84 -36.20 -19.43
C SER A 389 35.61 -34.85 -18.74
N SER A 390 36.66 -34.02 -18.73
CA SER A 390 36.58 -32.66 -18.18
C SER A 390 35.56 -31.80 -18.91
N GLU A 391 35.38 -32.04 -20.22
CA GLU A 391 34.36 -31.44 -21.08
C GLU A 391 32.95 -31.74 -20.57
N HIS A 392 32.62 -32.99 -20.25
CA HIS A 392 31.29 -33.35 -19.78
C HIS A 392 30.94 -32.74 -18.41
N ALA A 393 31.93 -32.55 -17.52
CA ALA A 393 31.74 -31.80 -16.29
C ALA A 393 31.48 -30.30 -16.56
N ILE A 394 32.16 -29.70 -17.54
CA ILE A 394 31.93 -28.31 -17.97
C ILE A 394 30.53 -28.16 -18.59
N SER A 395 30.08 -29.12 -19.42
CA SER A 395 28.72 -29.18 -19.97
C SER A 395 27.65 -29.16 -18.88
N LEU A 396 27.80 -29.99 -17.85
CA LEU A 396 26.87 -30.06 -16.72
C LEU A 396 26.78 -28.71 -15.99
N LEU A 397 27.92 -28.07 -15.73
CA LEU A 397 28.00 -26.76 -15.07
C LEU A 397 27.40 -25.64 -15.94
N LYS A 398 27.67 -25.63 -17.25
CA LYS A 398 27.08 -24.70 -18.23
C LYS A 398 25.56 -24.83 -18.25
N ALA A 399 25.04 -26.06 -18.27
CA ALA A 399 23.60 -26.32 -18.27
C ALA A 399 22.93 -25.94 -16.93
N ALA A 400 23.51 -26.32 -15.79
CA ALA A 400 23.01 -25.98 -14.46
C ALA A 400 22.96 -24.46 -14.24
N THR A 401 24.06 -23.76 -14.54
CA THR A 401 24.15 -22.29 -14.36
C THR A 401 23.21 -21.55 -15.30
N THR A 402 23.15 -21.94 -16.58
CA THR A 402 22.20 -21.35 -17.55
C THR A 402 20.74 -21.53 -17.11
N THR A 403 20.41 -22.68 -16.53
CA THR A 403 19.07 -22.98 -15.98
C THR A 403 18.79 -22.08 -14.76
N HIS A 404 19.74 -21.99 -13.84
CA HIS A 404 19.67 -21.18 -12.62
C HIS A 404 19.41 -19.69 -12.90
N ASP A 405 20.26 -19.06 -13.73
CA ASP A 405 20.19 -17.63 -14.04
C ASP A 405 18.84 -17.24 -14.66
N ASN A 406 18.37 -18.03 -15.63
CA ASN A 406 17.14 -17.75 -16.34
C ASN A 406 15.87 -18.02 -15.50
N ILE A 407 15.94 -18.93 -14.52
CA ILE A 407 14.89 -19.09 -13.49
C ILE A 407 14.87 -17.89 -12.54
N ILE A 408 16.03 -17.38 -12.10
CA ILE A 408 16.12 -16.23 -11.17
C ILE A 408 15.58 -14.93 -11.80
N LEU A 409 15.92 -14.70 -13.08
CA LEU A 409 15.56 -13.51 -13.84
C LEU A 409 14.08 -13.40 -14.17
N ASN A 410 13.43 -14.54 -14.41
CA ASN A 410 12.08 -14.59 -14.95
C ASN A 410 11.04 -14.58 -13.81
N LYS A 411 9.94 -13.83 -13.97
CA LYS A 411 8.97 -13.54 -12.89
C LYS A 411 7.95 -14.68 -12.66
N ILE A 412 8.35 -15.92 -12.91
CA ILE A 412 7.46 -17.01 -13.33
C ILE A 412 6.51 -17.57 -12.25
N GLN A 413 6.55 -17.09 -11.01
CA GLN A 413 5.82 -17.71 -9.89
C GLN A 413 4.28 -17.74 -10.02
N SER A 414 3.67 -17.07 -11.01
CA SER A 414 2.23 -17.13 -11.27
C SER A 414 1.80 -18.05 -12.43
N ASN A 415 2.64 -18.29 -13.45
CA ASN A 415 2.16 -18.76 -14.78
C ASN A 415 2.81 -20.06 -15.32
N ILE A 416 3.66 -20.79 -14.57
CA ILE A 416 4.26 -22.05 -15.07
C ILE A 416 3.20 -23.17 -15.18
N SER A 417 3.20 -23.92 -16.29
CA SER A 417 2.38 -25.13 -16.48
C SER A 417 2.64 -26.20 -15.40
N SER A 418 1.78 -27.21 -15.31
CA SER A 418 2.00 -28.36 -14.43
C SER A 418 3.23 -29.16 -14.85
N PHE A 419 3.41 -29.34 -16.16
CA PHE A 419 4.53 -30.04 -16.79
C PHE A 419 5.88 -29.36 -16.54
N ALA A 420 6.00 -28.06 -16.83
CA ALA A 420 7.27 -27.34 -16.72
C ALA A 420 7.82 -27.34 -15.26
N ARG A 421 6.94 -27.29 -14.25
CA ARG A 421 7.33 -27.48 -12.83
C ARG A 421 7.84 -28.89 -12.52
N ASN A 422 7.33 -29.92 -13.19
CA ASN A 422 7.75 -31.30 -12.96
C ASN A 422 9.11 -31.60 -13.60
N ILE A 423 9.41 -31.05 -14.78
CA ILE A 423 10.74 -31.20 -15.40
C ILE A 423 11.83 -30.39 -14.67
N MET A 424 11.50 -29.23 -14.09
CA MET A 424 12.40 -28.50 -13.18
C MET A 424 12.79 -29.39 -11.99
N ARG A 425 11.81 -29.93 -11.26
CA ARG A 425 12.03 -30.88 -10.14
C ARG A 425 12.81 -32.13 -10.54
N LEU A 426 12.61 -32.61 -11.77
CA LEU A 426 13.38 -33.75 -12.30
C LEU A 426 14.86 -33.38 -12.47
N SER A 427 15.17 -32.18 -12.99
CA SER A 427 16.54 -31.69 -13.12
C SER A 427 17.22 -31.44 -11.76
N GLU A 428 16.50 -30.84 -10.79
CA GLU A 428 16.97 -30.68 -9.39
C GLU A 428 17.34 -32.03 -8.78
N ARG A 429 16.44 -33.04 -8.92
CA ARG A 429 16.70 -34.40 -8.44
C ARG A 429 17.89 -35.05 -9.15
N THR A 430 18.03 -34.86 -10.46
CA THR A 430 19.19 -35.37 -11.21
C THR A 430 20.48 -34.75 -10.69
N LEU A 431 20.57 -33.44 -10.51
CA LEU A 431 21.77 -32.78 -9.98
C LEU A 431 22.15 -33.32 -8.59
N VAL A 432 21.19 -33.53 -7.70
CA VAL A 432 21.43 -34.14 -6.37
C VAL A 432 21.91 -35.59 -6.48
N MET A 433 21.33 -36.41 -7.35
CA MET A 433 21.74 -37.82 -7.53
C MET A 433 23.13 -37.97 -8.17
N VAL A 434 23.51 -37.02 -9.04
CA VAL A 434 24.75 -37.05 -9.83
C VAL A 434 25.93 -36.41 -9.08
N GLN A 435 25.66 -35.51 -8.13
CA GLN A 435 26.65 -34.81 -7.32
C GLN A 435 27.76 -35.68 -6.70
N PRO A 436 27.51 -36.89 -6.14
CA PRO A 436 28.59 -37.71 -5.58
C PRO A 436 29.64 -38.12 -6.61
N ILE A 437 29.21 -38.51 -7.82
CA ILE A 437 30.13 -38.89 -8.90
C ILE A 437 30.85 -37.65 -9.45
N VAL A 438 30.17 -36.51 -9.51
CA VAL A 438 30.80 -35.21 -9.87
C VAL A 438 31.86 -34.82 -8.85
N ALA A 439 31.61 -35.00 -7.55
CA ALA A 439 32.59 -34.70 -6.50
C ALA A 439 33.84 -35.60 -6.60
N GLU A 440 33.65 -36.91 -6.77
CA GLU A 440 34.75 -37.86 -6.99
C GLU A 440 35.54 -37.52 -8.26
N PHE A 441 34.85 -37.29 -9.38
CA PHE A 441 35.48 -36.93 -10.66
C PHE A 441 36.29 -35.64 -10.55
N LEU A 442 35.70 -34.58 -9.98
CA LEU A 442 36.37 -33.29 -9.78
C LEU A 442 37.62 -33.42 -8.90
N GLN A 443 37.54 -34.20 -7.81
CA GLN A 443 38.70 -34.47 -6.96
C GLN A 443 39.79 -35.24 -7.73
N LYS A 444 39.42 -36.25 -8.51
CA LYS A 444 40.33 -37.09 -9.33
C LYS A 444 41.06 -36.31 -10.41
N ILE A 445 40.46 -35.25 -10.96
CA ILE A 445 41.09 -34.37 -11.97
C ILE A 445 41.70 -33.09 -11.36
N SER A 446 41.93 -33.04 -10.04
CA SER A 446 42.45 -31.87 -9.31
C SER A 446 41.67 -30.58 -9.64
N PHE A 447 40.35 -30.70 -9.73
CA PHE A 447 39.37 -29.63 -9.99
C PHE A 447 39.55 -28.86 -11.31
N LYS A 448 40.33 -29.37 -12.28
CA LYS A 448 40.64 -28.63 -13.52
C LYS A 448 39.40 -28.11 -14.26
N SER A 449 38.32 -28.90 -14.36
CA SER A 449 37.06 -28.47 -14.99
C SER A 449 36.46 -27.20 -14.39
N LEU A 450 36.69 -26.88 -13.11
CA LEU A 450 36.19 -25.65 -12.49
C LEU A 450 36.96 -24.41 -12.97
N ASN A 451 38.27 -24.55 -13.23
CA ASN A 451 39.08 -23.51 -13.87
C ASN A 451 38.66 -23.30 -15.33
N ASP A 452 38.52 -24.38 -16.09
CA ASP A 452 38.14 -24.34 -17.50
C ASP A 452 36.72 -23.75 -17.67
N PHE A 453 35.74 -24.19 -16.87
CA PHE A 453 34.37 -23.63 -16.85
C PHE A 453 34.34 -22.15 -16.44
N SER A 454 35.09 -21.76 -15.40
CA SER A 454 35.15 -20.36 -14.95
C SER A 454 35.73 -19.43 -16.03
N ALA A 455 36.74 -19.88 -16.79
CA ALA A 455 37.30 -19.13 -17.91
C ALA A 455 36.34 -19.01 -19.10
N ILE A 456 35.43 -19.98 -19.30
CA ILE A 456 34.37 -19.93 -20.31
C ILE A 456 33.25 -18.97 -19.87
N TYR A 457 32.75 -19.11 -18.65
CA TYR A 457 31.55 -18.42 -18.16
C TYR A 457 31.85 -16.97 -17.70
N TRP A 458 32.97 -16.71 -17.02
CA TRP A 458 33.38 -15.36 -16.62
C TRP A 458 34.38 -14.74 -17.62
N ALA A 459 33.84 -14.07 -18.65
CA ALA A 459 34.58 -13.51 -19.78
C ALA A 459 35.79 -12.60 -19.43
N VAL A 460 35.86 -12.03 -18.22
CA VAL A 460 37.01 -11.23 -17.75
C VAL A 460 38.27 -12.08 -17.60
N ILE A 461 38.14 -13.35 -17.18
CA ILE A 461 39.26 -14.30 -17.12
C ILE A 461 39.75 -14.61 -18.54
N ARG A 462 38.83 -14.81 -19.49
CA ARG A 462 39.14 -15.14 -20.89
C ARG A 462 40.04 -14.11 -21.59
N SER A 463 40.01 -12.84 -21.16
CA SER A 463 40.93 -11.79 -21.64
C SER A 463 42.30 -11.76 -20.96
N LYS A 464 42.47 -12.42 -19.80
CA LYS A 464 43.74 -12.51 -19.06
C LYS A 464 44.55 -13.78 -19.37
N GLY A 465 43.91 -14.85 -19.84
CA GLY A 465 44.55 -16.12 -20.18
C GLY A 465 43.91 -17.31 -19.46
N THR A 466 44.71 -18.34 -19.16
CA THR A 466 44.25 -19.55 -18.45
C THR A 466 44.08 -19.31 -16.95
N MET A 467 42.97 -19.77 -16.38
CA MET A 467 42.75 -19.75 -14.94
C MET A 467 43.52 -20.89 -14.25
N ASN A 468 44.41 -20.54 -13.32
CA ASN A 468 45.15 -21.48 -12.48
C ASN A 468 44.67 -21.36 -11.01
N GLY A 469 43.36 -21.42 -10.81
CA GLY A 469 42.74 -21.36 -9.49
C GLY A 469 42.96 -22.63 -8.66
N GLN A 470 43.24 -22.47 -7.37
CA GLN A 470 43.29 -23.57 -6.40
C GLN A 470 41.90 -23.74 -5.77
N TRP A 471 41.16 -24.73 -6.25
CA TRP A 471 39.83 -25.05 -5.75
C TRP A 471 39.88 -25.94 -4.52
N GLN A 472 38.98 -25.69 -3.58
CA GLN A 472 38.72 -26.50 -2.40
C GLN A 472 37.20 -26.68 -2.25
N LYS A 473 36.76 -27.83 -1.72
CA LYS A 473 35.35 -28.06 -1.38
C LYS A 473 35.05 -27.41 -0.02
N ARG A 474 33.90 -26.74 0.11
CA ARG A 474 33.59 -25.88 1.28
C ARG A 474 33.40 -26.66 2.56
N THR A 475 32.71 -27.80 2.50
CA THR A 475 32.49 -28.69 3.65
C THR A 475 32.75 -30.14 3.27
N GLU A 476 32.73 -31.05 4.24
CA GLU A 476 32.83 -32.50 3.98
C GLU A 476 31.55 -33.04 3.32
N ASP A 477 30.36 -32.52 3.66
CA ASP A 477 29.07 -32.98 3.13
C ASP A 477 28.99 -32.84 1.61
N VAL A 478 28.99 -33.97 0.91
CA VAL A 478 28.93 -34.08 -0.55
C VAL A 478 27.76 -33.30 -1.15
N TYR A 479 26.66 -33.16 -0.43
CA TYR A 479 25.43 -32.49 -0.87
C TYR A 479 25.41 -30.98 -0.57
N ASP A 480 26.50 -30.39 -0.06
CA ASP A 480 26.64 -28.93 -0.01
C ASP A 480 26.72 -28.30 -1.42
N GLY A 481 27.30 -29.03 -2.37
CA GLY A 481 27.52 -28.60 -3.75
C GLY A 481 28.63 -27.57 -3.93
N TRP A 482 29.22 -27.03 -2.87
CA TRP A 482 30.02 -25.80 -2.89
C TRP A 482 31.52 -26.05 -3.05
N TYR A 483 32.09 -25.40 -4.07
CA TYR A 483 33.53 -25.32 -4.32
C TYR A 483 33.94 -23.86 -4.36
N ASP A 484 35.06 -23.54 -3.70
CA ASP A 484 35.60 -22.20 -3.55
C ASP A 484 37.05 -22.14 -4.04
N CYS A 485 37.44 -20.98 -4.59
CA CYS A 485 38.78 -20.73 -5.11
C CYS A 485 39.15 -19.26 -4.95
N GLN A 486 40.40 -18.98 -4.55
CA GLN A 486 40.97 -17.64 -4.70
C GLN A 486 41.73 -17.54 -6.04
N TYR A 487 41.44 -16.50 -6.82
CA TYR A 487 42.13 -16.18 -8.07
C TYR A 487 42.43 -14.67 -8.13
N ASP A 488 43.69 -14.30 -8.36
CA ASP A 488 44.22 -12.96 -8.06
C ASP A 488 43.81 -12.50 -6.65
N SER A 489 43.07 -11.39 -6.56
CA SER A 489 42.49 -10.80 -5.34
C SER A 489 40.99 -11.06 -5.18
N ARG A 490 40.42 -11.99 -5.98
CA ARG A 490 38.98 -12.29 -6.05
C ARG A 490 38.69 -13.68 -5.52
N TYR A 491 37.54 -13.83 -4.87
CA TYR A 491 37.05 -15.11 -4.36
C TYR A 491 35.93 -15.63 -5.26
N ILE A 492 36.07 -16.83 -5.81
CA ILE A 492 35.11 -17.43 -6.75
C ILE A 492 34.47 -18.62 -6.07
N SER A 493 33.14 -18.67 -6.07
CA SER A 493 32.35 -19.77 -5.50
C SER A 493 31.43 -20.37 -6.57
N ILE A 494 31.42 -21.69 -6.69
CA ILE A 494 30.54 -22.43 -7.58
C ILE A 494 29.73 -23.41 -6.73
N ASN A 495 28.42 -23.50 -6.99
CA ASN A 495 27.60 -24.60 -6.49
C ASN A 495 27.16 -25.51 -7.64
N CYS A 496 27.67 -26.74 -7.66
CA CYS A 496 27.41 -27.72 -8.72
C CYS A 496 25.97 -28.27 -8.73
N ILE A 497 25.25 -28.19 -7.61
CA ILE A 497 23.88 -28.71 -7.46
C ILE A 497 22.84 -27.67 -7.86
N THR A 498 23.05 -26.40 -7.48
CA THR A 498 22.11 -25.31 -7.77
C THR A 498 22.44 -24.56 -9.05
N GLY A 499 23.66 -24.70 -9.59
CA GLY A 499 24.16 -23.91 -10.72
C GLY A 499 24.61 -22.50 -10.34
N THR A 500 24.75 -22.17 -9.06
CA THR A 500 25.09 -20.79 -8.64
C THR A 500 26.57 -20.48 -8.89
N PHE A 501 26.88 -19.43 -9.67
CA PHE A 501 28.24 -18.90 -9.85
C PHE A 501 28.37 -17.51 -9.20
N LEU A 502 29.32 -17.36 -8.28
CA LEU A 502 29.59 -16.10 -7.57
C LEU A 502 31.05 -15.67 -7.69
N VAL A 503 31.28 -14.36 -7.77
CA VAL A 503 32.60 -13.73 -7.55
C VAL A 503 32.46 -12.70 -6.45
N ASP A 504 33.33 -12.72 -5.44
CA ASP A 504 33.25 -11.94 -4.19
C ASP A 504 31.88 -12.02 -3.49
N GLY A 505 31.20 -13.17 -3.61
CA GLY A 505 29.84 -13.39 -3.10
C GLY A 505 28.72 -12.75 -3.92
N MET A 506 29.02 -12.28 -5.14
CA MET A 506 28.10 -11.58 -6.03
C MET A 506 27.84 -12.39 -7.31
N THR A 507 26.57 -12.46 -7.74
CA THR A 507 26.16 -13.08 -9.00
C THR A 507 26.67 -12.26 -10.19
N ILE A 508 27.50 -12.85 -11.05
CA ILE A 508 27.85 -12.19 -12.32
C ILE A 508 26.72 -12.38 -13.34
N GLY A 509 26.80 -11.71 -14.49
CA GLY A 509 25.77 -11.78 -15.52
C GLY A 509 24.65 -10.77 -15.30
N PHE A 510 24.01 -10.73 -14.13
CA PHE A 510 22.78 -9.96 -13.92
C PHE A 510 22.69 -9.25 -12.56
N LEU A 511 21.92 -8.17 -12.50
CA LEU A 511 21.71 -7.41 -11.27
C LEU A 511 20.81 -8.17 -10.26
N PRO A 512 21.22 -8.33 -9.00
CA PRO A 512 20.44 -9.01 -7.97
C PRO A 512 19.15 -8.27 -7.58
N LYS A 513 18.20 -9.01 -7.00
CA LYS A 513 16.83 -8.54 -6.69
C LYS A 513 16.77 -7.33 -5.75
N ASN A 514 17.75 -7.13 -4.88
CA ASN A 514 17.85 -5.93 -4.02
C ASN A 514 18.18 -4.63 -4.80
N ILE A 515 18.72 -4.74 -6.02
CA ILE A 515 18.92 -3.61 -6.94
C ILE A 515 17.71 -3.47 -7.85
N THR A 516 17.26 -4.56 -8.49
CA THR A 516 16.20 -4.48 -9.52
C THR A 516 14.80 -4.21 -8.96
N THR A 517 14.53 -4.50 -7.67
CA THR A 517 13.28 -4.08 -6.99
C THR A 517 13.39 -2.71 -6.31
N ASN A 518 14.54 -2.04 -6.35
CA ASN A 518 14.73 -0.76 -5.69
C ASN A 518 13.91 0.34 -6.37
N LYS A 519 13.18 1.16 -5.59
CA LYS A 519 12.33 2.25 -6.12
C LYS A 519 13.09 3.22 -7.04
N LEU A 520 14.37 3.48 -6.77
CA LEU A 520 15.20 4.33 -7.62
C LEU A 520 15.49 3.68 -8.99
N PHE A 521 15.81 2.39 -8.98
CA PHE A 521 16.06 1.61 -10.20
C PHE A 521 14.78 1.50 -11.04
N VAL A 522 13.67 1.06 -10.43
CA VAL A 522 12.38 0.86 -11.10
C VAL A 522 11.83 2.17 -11.68
N ARG A 523 12.03 3.32 -11.00
CA ARG A 523 11.59 4.64 -11.51
C ARG A 523 12.24 5.00 -12.85
N VAL A 524 13.55 4.73 -13.00
CA VAL A 524 14.33 5.15 -14.18
C VAL A 524 14.42 4.07 -15.25
N PHE A 525 14.76 2.84 -14.85
CA PHE A 525 15.03 1.72 -15.74
C PHE A 525 13.83 0.77 -15.90
N GLY A 526 12.82 0.86 -15.03
CA GLY A 526 11.62 0.02 -15.08
C GLY A 526 11.98 -1.46 -14.91
N ASN A 527 11.54 -2.28 -15.87
CA ASN A 527 11.88 -3.71 -15.98
C ASN A 527 13.10 -3.97 -16.88
N HIS A 528 13.96 -2.98 -17.16
CA HIS A 528 15.16 -3.23 -17.97
C HIS A 528 16.17 -4.10 -17.21
N ILE A 529 16.77 -5.06 -17.91
CA ILE A 529 17.68 -6.06 -17.33
C ILE A 529 19.06 -5.83 -17.93
N PHE A 530 19.94 -5.27 -17.12
CA PHE A 530 21.34 -5.03 -17.47
C PHE A 530 22.15 -6.33 -17.41
N GLU A 531 22.91 -6.62 -18.47
CA GLU A 531 24.03 -7.56 -18.35
C GLU A 531 25.19 -6.88 -17.63
N VAL A 532 25.64 -7.45 -16.51
CA VAL A 532 26.66 -6.88 -15.63
C VAL A 532 27.79 -7.85 -15.31
N GLN A 533 28.90 -7.27 -14.89
CA GLN A 533 30.07 -7.92 -14.31
C GLN A 533 30.53 -7.11 -13.09
N LEU A 534 31.54 -7.59 -12.36
CA LEU A 534 32.16 -6.80 -11.30
C LEU A 534 32.99 -5.67 -11.88
N ALA A 535 32.90 -4.50 -11.23
CA ALA A 535 33.84 -3.40 -11.42
C ALA A 535 35.17 -3.67 -10.69
N GLU A 536 36.17 -2.83 -10.95
CA GLU A 536 37.40 -2.78 -10.15
C GLU A 536 37.12 -2.39 -8.69
N SER A 537 36.11 -1.54 -8.46
CA SER A 537 35.65 -1.14 -7.13
C SER A 537 34.92 -2.29 -6.41
N PRO A 538 35.21 -2.53 -5.11
CA PRO A 538 34.52 -3.55 -4.32
C PRO A 538 33.01 -3.37 -4.31
N LYS A 539 32.28 -4.50 -4.31
CA LYS A 539 30.81 -4.56 -4.22
C LYS A 539 30.06 -3.66 -5.21
N THR A 540 30.59 -3.53 -6.43
CA THR A 540 30.03 -2.67 -7.47
C THR A 540 29.87 -3.48 -8.76
N TYR A 541 28.66 -3.46 -9.32
CA TYR A 541 28.38 -3.98 -10.66
C TYR A 541 28.66 -2.91 -11.71
N ILE A 542 29.18 -3.29 -12.86
CA ILE A 542 29.26 -2.45 -14.06
C ILE A 542 28.64 -3.18 -15.25
N THR A 543 28.00 -2.46 -16.17
CA THR A 543 27.44 -3.05 -17.39
C THR A 543 28.54 -3.64 -18.28
N LYS A 544 28.34 -4.88 -18.76
CA LYS A 544 29.24 -5.51 -19.75
C LYS A 544 29.25 -4.70 -21.04
N HIS A 545 28.05 -4.31 -21.48
CA HIS A 545 27.82 -3.58 -22.72
C HIS A 545 27.73 -2.08 -22.49
N THR A 546 27.87 -1.33 -23.57
CA THR A 546 27.71 0.12 -23.61
C THR A 546 26.35 0.48 -24.20
N TYR A 547 25.73 1.54 -23.68
CA TYR A 547 24.35 1.91 -23.99
C TYR A 547 24.27 3.23 -24.77
N HIS A 548 23.11 3.42 -25.42
CA HIS A 548 22.71 4.57 -26.26
C HIS A 548 23.54 4.77 -27.54
N GLY A 549 22.97 4.32 -28.67
CA GLY A 549 23.34 4.70 -30.05
C GLY A 549 24.74 4.29 -30.52
N ASN A 550 25.76 5.00 -30.03
CA ASN A 550 27.16 4.85 -30.41
C ASN A 550 28.01 4.32 -29.25
N GLY A 551 27.41 3.57 -28.33
CA GLY A 551 28.10 2.95 -27.20
C GLY A 551 28.78 3.93 -26.23
N LYS A 552 28.19 5.12 -26.04
CA LYS A 552 28.84 6.22 -25.31
C LYS A 552 28.98 5.96 -23.79
N VAL A 553 28.14 5.11 -23.22
CA VAL A 553 27.86 5.10 -21.76
C VAL A 553 27.90 3.70 -21.15
N GLN A 554 28.48 3.57 -19.96
CA GLN A 554 28.32 2.43 -19.04
C GLN A 554 27.57 2.85 -17.78
N TYR A 555 26.87 1.90 -17.15
CA TYR A 555 26.22 2.10 -15.85
C TYR A 555 26.88 1.25 -14.78
N GLU A 556 27.03 1.84 -13.59
CA GLU A 556 27.58 1.24 -12.39
C GLU A 556 26.51 1.22 -11.29
N PHE A 557 26.41 0.12 -10.55
CA PHE A 557 25.42 -0.08 -9.48
C PHE A 557 26.12 -0.56 -8.21
N HIS A 558 26.07 0.26 -7.16
CA HIS A 558 26.68 -0.03 -5.87
C HIS A 558 25.64 0.07 -4.76
N VAL A 559 25.54 -0.96 -3.90
CA VAL A 559 24.69 -0.91 -2.69
C VAL A 559 25.60 -0.70 -1.49
N ASN A 560 25.44 0.44 -0.82
CA ASN A 560 26.25 0.79 0.34
C ASN A 560 25.92 -0.15 1.51
N ASP A 561 26.90 -0.91 2.01
CA ASP A 561 26.69 -1.88 3.09
C ASP A 561 26.15 -1.24 4.39
N ARG A 562 26.58 -0.02 4.71
CA ARG A 562 26.25 0.69 5.97
C ARG A 562 24.86 1.33 5.93
N THR A 563 24.43 1.89 4.79
CA THR A 563 23.13 2.60 4.66
C THR A 563 22.05 1.84 3.86
N LYS A 564 22.43 0.74 3.19
CA LYS A 564 21.60 -0.02 2.23
C LYS A 564 21.03 0.81 1.07
N HIS A 565 21.52 2.03 0.85
CA HIS A 565 21.13 2.84 -0.30
C HIS A 565 21.83 2.36 -1.58
N LEU A 566 21.06 2.34 -2.67
CA LEU A 566 21.54 2.09 -4.03
C LEU A 566 22.09 3.39 -4.62
N ILE A 567 23.37 3.38 -4.97
CA ILE A 567 24.04 4.41 -5.76
C ILE A 567 24.10 3.89 -7.20
N ILE A 568 23.66 4.72 -8.15
CA ILE A 568 23.77 4.46 -9.58
C ILE A 568 24.65 5.55 -10.19
N THR A 569 25.77 5.16 -10.79
CA THR A 569 26.65 6.04 -11.55
C THR A 569 26.58 5.73 -13.05
N GLU A 570 26.77 6.76 -13.86
CA GLU A 570 26.80 6.70 -15.31
C GLU A 570 28.16 7.26 -15.77
N ARG A 571 28.92 6.46 -16.52
CA ARG A 571 30.25 6.82 -17.01
C ARG A 571 30.25 6.95 -18.52
N HIS A 572 30.63 8.12 -19.02
CA HIS A 572 30.76 8.41 -20.46
C HIS A 572 32.16 8.03 -20.91
N ILE A 573 32.28 7.08 -21.84
CA ILE A 573 33.57 6.51 -22.25
C ILE A 573 34.43 7.54 -23.01
N THR A 574 33.81 8.36 -23.86
CA THR A 574 34.53 9.32 -24.72
C THR A 574 35.01 10.57 -23.97
N THR A 575 34.31 11.00 -22.92
CA THR A 575 34.65 12.21 -22.15
C THR A 575 35.21 11.90 -20.75
N ASN A 576 35.15 10.62 -20.33
CA ASN A 576 35.39 10.13 -18.97
C ASN A 576 34.58 10.88 -17.89
N GLU A 577 33.44 11.48 -18.25
CA GLU A 577 32.55 12.13 -17.28
C GLU A 577 31.73 11.12 -16.49
N ILE A 578 31.56 11.40 -15.20
CA ILE A 578 30.80 10.58 -14.26
C ILE A 578 29.60 11.38 -13.77
N PHE A 579 28.41 10.91 -14.10
CA PHE A 579 27.15 11.39 -13.55
C PHE A 579 26.68 10.44 -12.45
N GLN A 580 25.98 10.96 -11.44
CA GLN A 580 25.33 10.17 -10.39
C GLN A 580 23.85 10.48 -10.35
N LEU A 581 23.02 9.45 -10.33
CA LEU A 581 21.57 9.60 -10.18
C LEU A 581 21.24 10.05 -8.75
N ILE A 582 20.58 11.20 -8.61
CA ILE A 582 20.01 11.67 -7.36
C ILE A 582 18.57 11.13 -7.23
N PRO A 583 18.19 10.52 -6.09
CA PRO A 583 16.80 10.18 -5.82
C PRO A 583 15.90 11.42 -5.79
N HIS A 584 14.80 11.40 -6.56
CA HIS A 584 13.87 12.54 -6.67
C HIS A 584 13.30 13.03 -5.32
N SER A 585 13.27 12.17 -4.30
CA SER A 585 12.85 12.49 -2.93
C SER A 585 13.74 13.54 -2.25
N HIS A 586 14.99 13.75 -2.69
CA HIS A 586 15.82 14.84 -2.17
C HIS A 586 15.32 16.23 -2.57
N PHE A 587 14.58 16.34 -3.69
CA PHE A 587 14.00 17.61 -4.15
C PHE A 587 12.55 17.82 -3.67
N GLN A 588 12.02 16.91 -2.85
CA GLN A 588 10.65 16.99 -2.36
C GLN A 588 10.50 18.18 -1.41
N ALA A 589 9.52 19.05 -1.67
CA ALA A 589 9.30 20.35 -1.02
C ALA A 589 10.39 21.43 -1.24
N GLU A 590 11.54 21.10 -1.86
CA GLU A 590 12.50 22.11 -2.33
C GLU A 590 12.18 22.63 -3.73
N LEU A 591 11.72 21.73 -4.64
CA LEU A 591 11.34 22.08 -6.01
C LEU A 591 9.83 21.86 -6.24
N PRO A 592 9.20 22.62 -7.17
CA PRO A 592 7.85 22.32 -7.63
C PRO A 592 7.77 20.91 -8.24
N ASP A 593 6.63 20.25 -8.07
CA ASP A 593 6.47 18.81 -8.34
C ASP A 593 6.85 18.41 -9.76
N VAL A 594 6.59 19.24 -10.77
CA VAL A 594 6.96 18.97 -12.17
C VAL A 594 8.48 18.72 -12.37
N PHE A 595 9.32 19.36 -11.57
CA PHE A 595 10.77 19.21 -11.63
C PHE A 595 11.25 17.93 -10.92
N ALA A 596 10.61 17.55 -9.80
CA ALA A 596 10.96 16.34 -9.06
C ALA A 596 10.30 15.06 -9.65
N SER A 597 9.01 15.12 -9.98
CA SER A 597 8.20 13.95 -10.32
C SER A 597 8.27 13.52 -11.78
N ASN A 598 8.52 14.42 -12.74
CA ASN A 598 8.52 14.10 -14.18
C ASN A 598 9.91 13.83 -14.80
N HIS A 599 10.99 14.01 -14.03
CA HIS A 599 12.37 13.92 -14.51
C HIS A 599 13.21 12.87 -13.76
N SER A 600 14.38 12.54 -14.31
CA SER A 600 15.48 11.88 -13.60
C SER A 600 16.67 12.84 -13.48
N HIS A 601 17.34 12.82 -12.33
CA HIS A 601 18.26 13.89 -11.90
C HIS A 601 19.70 13.41 -11.88
N TRP A 602 20.53 13.89 -12.81
CA TRP A 602 21.88 13.37 -13.02
C TRP A 602 22.94 14.41 -12.67
N LEU A 603 23.58 14.24 -11.52
CA LEU A 603 24.66 15.11 -11.04
C LEU A 603 25.98 14.77 -11.73
N ASN A 604 26.47 15.65 -12.60
CA ASN A 604 27.85 15.61 -13.06
C ASN A 604 28.80 15.89 -11.88
N LYS A 605 29.62 14.89 -11.52
CA LYS A 605 30.50 15.00 -10.33
C LYS A 605 31.57 16.09 -10.47
N ARG A 606 31.96 16.43 -11.71
CA ARG A 606 33.00 17.41 -12.04
C ARG A 606 32.46 18.84 -12.10
N SER A 607 31.41 19.09 -12.89
CA SER A 607 30.86 20.44 -13.07
C SER A 607 29.91 20.88 -11.95
N ARG A 608 29.47 19.96 -11.07
CA ARG A 608 28.49 20.21 -10.00
C ARG A 608 27.11 20.66 -10.51
N ILE A 609 26.79 20.34 -11.75
CA ILE A 609 25.49 20.57 -12.38
C ILE A 609 24.64 19.30 -12.30
N VAL A 610 23.37 19.44 -11.93
CA VAL A 610 22.35 18.38 -12.00
C VAL A 610 21.52 18.58 -13.26
N GLU A 611 21.50 17.58 -14.13
CA GLU A 611 20.72 17.56 -15.37
C GLU A 611 19.34 16.97 -15.12
N PHE A 612 18.28 17.64 -15.58
CA PHE A 612 16.91 17.12 -15.57
C PHE A 612 16.65 16.39 -16.89
N ARG A 613 16.90 15.08 -16.90
CA ARG A 613 16.69 14.19 -18.06
C ARG A 613 15.28 13.58 -18.00
N PRO A 614 14.80 12.90 -19.06
CA PRO A 614 13.53 12.18 -18.99
C PRO A 614 13.50 11.19 -17.82
N ILE A 615 12.33 10.96 -17.24
CA ILE A 615 12.17 9.97 -16.17
C ILE A 615 12.56 8.55 -16.60
N HIS A 616 12.22 8.12 -17.84
CA HIS A 616 12.42 6.74 -18.30
C HIS A 616 13.61 6.58 -19.25
N PHE A 617 14.50 5.64 -18.92
CA PHE A 617 15.70 5.23 -19.65
C PHE A 617 15.46 4.88 -21.13
N LYS A 618 14.33 4.22 -21.45
CA LYS A 618 13.97 3.82 -22.82
C LYS A 618 13.47 4.97 -23.72
N LYS A 619 13.35 6.21 -23.23
CA LYS A 619 12.87 7.33 -24.06
C LYS A 619 13.94 7.74 -25.07
N ALA A 620 13.54 8.02 -26.32
CA ALA A 620 14.42 8.63 -27.30
C ALA A 620 15.09 9.90 -26.74
N ASN A 621 16.38 10.09 -27.08
CA ASN A 621 17.23 11.19 -26.62
C ASN A 621 17.34 11.30 -25.08
N PHE A 622 17.31 10.18 -24.34
CA PHE A 622 17.45 10.17 -22.87
C PHE A 622 18.70 10.93 -22.37
N LEU A 623 19.82 10.80 -23.07
CA LEU A 623 21.07 11.50 -22.72
C LEU A 623 21.07 12.97 -23.15
N ASP A 624 20.47 13.31 -24.29
CA ASP A 624 20.65 14.60 -24.95
C ASP A 624 19.53 15.61 -24.60
N HIS A 625 18.31 15.13 -24.31
CA HIS A 625 17.17 15.98 -23.95
C HIS A 625 17.21 16.39 -22.46
N LYS A 626 17.87 17.51 -22.20
CA LYS A 626 18.08 18.08 -20.86
C LYS A 626 17.37 19.44 -20.75
N PRO A 627 16.04 19.55 -20.65
CA PRO A 627 15.32 20.83 -20.69
C PRO A 627 15.69 21.81 -19.57
N TYR A 628 16.13 21.31 -18.40
CA TYR A 628 16.53 22.13 -17.26
C TYR A 628 17.85 21.65 -16.66
N VAL A 629 18.58 22.57 -16.03
CA VAL A 629 19.80 22.29 -15.26
C VAL A 629 19.79 23.06 -13.94
N LEU A 630 20.28 22.42 -12.87
CA LEU A 630 20.51 23.03 -11.56
C LEU A 630 22.01 23.12 -11.30
N SER A 631 22.53 24.32 -11.08
CA SER A 631 23.90 24.52 -10.63
C SER A 631 23.97 24.46 -9.10
N LEU A 632 24.64 23.45 -8.54
CA LEU A 632 24.85 23.36 -7.10
C LEU A 632 25.85 24.41 -6.55
N THR A 633 26.50 25.16 -7.44
CA THR A 633 27.41 26.26 -7.08
C THR A 633 26.67 27.59 -6.89
N THR A 634 25.53 27.79 -7.55
CA THR A 634 24.74 29.03 -7.48
C THR A 634 23.34 28.86 -6.90
N GLY A 635 22.84 27.61 -6.81
CA GLY A 635 21.48 27.30 -6.35
C GLY A 635 20.38 27.55 -7.39
N TYR A 636 20.71 28.03 -8.60
CA TYR A 636 19.73 28.33 -9.63
C TYR A 636 19.37 27.10 -10.47
N VAL A 637 18.07 26.87 -10.65
CA VAL A 637 17.51 26.05 -11.74
C VAL A 637 17.22 26.98 -12.93
N VAL A 638 17.74 26.63 -14.11
CA VAL A 638 17.53 27.40 -15.35
C VAL A 638 17.09 26.50 -16.50
N THR A 639 16.45 27.09 -17.51
CA THR A 639 16.26 26.43 -18.82
C THR A 639 17.62 26.20 -19.48
N ASN A 640 17.76 25.06 -20.15
CA ASN A 640 18.94 24.74 -20.95
C ASN A 640 18.79 25.25 -22.40
N ASP A 641 18.29 26.48 -22.55
CA ASP A 641 18.23 27.22 -23.81
C ASP A 641 19.12 28.47 -23.67
N MET A 642 20.25 28.47 -24.38
CA MET A 642 21.21 29.56 -24.37
C MET A 642 20.69 30.85 -25.03
N ALA A 643 19.60 30.77 -25.81
CA ALA A 643 18.96 31.94 -26.41
C ALA A 643 17.93 32.60 -25.47
N ASN A 644 17.28 31.81 -24.60
CA ASN A 644 16.24 32.26 -23.68
C ASN A 644 16.43 31.63 -22.28
N GLU A 645 17.46 32.08 -21.55
CA GLU A 645 17.66 31.64 -20.17
C GLU A 645 16.53 32.17 -19.26
N GLN A 646 15.70 31.26 -18.78
CA GLN A 646 14.65 31.54 -17.80
C GLN A 646 15.01 30.86 -16.47
N ARG A 647 14.82 31.57 -15.37
CA ARG A 647 15.23 31.14 -14.02
C ARG A 647 14.03 30.76 -13.17
N LEU A 648 14.10 29.63 -12.46
CA LEU A 648 13.03 29.25 -11.54
C LEU A 648 12.95 30.23 -10.36
N VAL A 649 11.80 30.86 -10.18
CA VAL A 649 11.51 31.70 -9.01
C VAL A 649 11.30 30.79 -7.80
N ASN A 650 12.04 31.03 -6.72
CA ASN A 650 11.92 30.28 -5.47
C ASN A 650 10.49 30.40 -4.91
N GLN A 651 9.86 29.27 -4.61
CA GLN A 651 8.49 29.23 -4.07
C GLN A 651 8.35 29.93 -2.70
N SER A 652 9.43 30.09 -1.94
CA SER A 652 9.48 30.83 -0.67
C SER A 652 9.80 32.32 -0.83
N SER A 653 9.76 32.85 -2.06
CA SER A 653 9.92 34.28 -2.32
C SER A 653 8.62 35.05 -2.11
N SER A 654 8.71 36.27 -1.61
CA SER A 654 7.55 37.17 -1.42
C SER A 654 6.80 37.45 -2.72
N LEU A 655 7.49 37.48 -3.87
CA LEU A 655 6.88 37.63 -5.18
C LEU A 655 6.03 36.42 -5.56
N PHE A 656 6.55 35.20 -5.36
CA PHE A 656 5.77 33.98 -5.61
C PHE A 656 4.55 33.94 -4.68
N ASP A 657 4.74 34.14 -3.38
CA ASP A 657 3.65 34.05 -2.40
C ASP A 657 2.59 35.15 -2.59
N THR A 658 2.95 36.36 -3.04
CA THR A 658 1.97 37.40 -3.36
C THR A 658 1.09 36.99 -4.55
N LEU A 659 1.70 36.63 -5.68
CA LEU A 659 0.98 36.24 -6.89
C LEU A 659 0.16 34.95 -6.70
N PHE A 660 0.72 33.97 -5.98
CA PHE A 660 0.05 32.71 -5.68
C PHE A 660 -1.17 32.90 -4.77
N ASN A 661 -1.02 33.57 -3.62
CA ASN A 661 -2.13 33.69 -2.65
C ASN A 661 -3.23 34.65 -3.12
N GLN A 662 -2.93 35.62 -4.00
CA GLN A 662 -3.94 36.52 -4.57
C GLN A 662 -4.82 35.82 -5.61
N TYR A 663 -4.21 35.02 -6.49
CA TYR A 663 -4.87 34.48 -7.69
C TYR A 663 -4.80 32.95 -7.81
N PHE A 664 -3.62 32.34 -7.78
CA PHE A 664 -3.45 30.94 -8.23
C PHE A 664 -3.81 29.87 -7.19
N VAL A 665 -3.84 30.22 -5.90
CA VAL A 665 -4.37 29.38 -4.81
C VAL A 665 -5.84 28.97 -5.03
N ARG A 666 -6.58 29.73 -5.86
CA ARG A 666 -7.95 29.44 -6.29
C ARG A 666 -8.03 28.27 -7.28
N LEU A 667 -6.93 27.94 -7.94
CA LEU A 667 -6.88 26.93 -8.99
C LEU A 667 -6.14 25.65 -8.58
N ASP A 668 -4.94 25.73 -8.00
CA ASP A 668 -4.14 24.56 -7.59
C ASP A 668 -3.30 24.85 -6.33
N SER A 669 -2.74 23.81 -5.72
CA SER A 669 -1.89 23.96 -4.53
C SER A 669 -0.43 24.28 -4.89
N LYS A 670 0.28 24.92 -3.94
CA LYS A 670 1.63 25.48 -4.12
C LYS A 670 2.64 24.55 -4.82
N PRO A 671 2.74 23.23 -4.54
CA PRO A 671 3.68 22.33 -5.25
C PRO A 671 3.46 22.23 -6.77
N TYR A 672 2.25 22.52 -7.26
CA TYR A 672 1.88 22.40 -8.67
C TYR A 672 1.89 23.72 -9.44
N VAL A 673 2.28 24.82 -8.77
CA VAL A 673 2.46 26.13 -9.42
C VAL A 673 3.95 26.47 -9.42
N TYR A 674 4.51 26.74 -10.60
CA TYR A 674 5.88 27.22 -10.76
C TYR A 674 5.92 28.50 -11.57
N MET A 675 6.97 29.30 -11.36
CA MET A 675 7.14 30.60 -12.00
C MET A 675 8.56 30.70 -12.57
N MET A 676 8.67 31.04 -13.85
CA MET A 676 9.93 31.20 -14.56
C MET A 676 10.15 32.68 -14.87
N GLY A 677 11.22 33.26 -14.32
CA GLY A 677 11.61 34.64 -14.53
C GLY A 677 12.52 34.79 -15.75
N GLU A 678 12.16 35.71 -16.64
CA GLU A 678 12.87 36.11 -17.86
C GLU A 678 13.29 37.57 -17.69
N HIS A 679 14.61 37.83 -17.73
CA HIS A 679 15.17 39.17 -17.62
C HIS A 679 15.36 39.79 -19.01
N ILE A 680 14.58 40.82 -19.32
CA ILE A 680 14.66 41.52 -20.62
C ILE A 680 15.52 42.80 -20.50
N SER A 681 15.52 43.44 -19.33
CA SER A 681 16.41 44.56 -19.01
C SER A 681 16.82 44.52 -17.53
N GLN A 682 17.57 45.52 -17.06
CA GLN A 682 17.85 45.69 -15.62
C GLN A 682 16.61 46.09 -14.80
N SER A 683 15.54 46.58 -15.45
CA SER A 683 14.28 47.02 -14.83
C SER A 683 13.07 46.15 -15.15
N ASP A 684 13.07 45.48 -16.30
CA ASP A 684 11.92 44.78 -16.86
C ASP A 684 12.09 43.26 -16.72
N ILE A 685 11.27 42.70 -15.83
CA ILE A 685 11.17 41.28 -15.56
C ILE A 685 9.82 40.78 -16.05
N ILE A 686 9.84 39.72 -16.84
CA ILE A 686 8.67 38.95 -17.24
C ILE A 686 8.66 37.66 -16.43
N ILE A 687 7.49 37.27 -15.91
CA ILE A 687 7.32 36.04 -15.14
C ILE A 687 6.25 35.19 -15.80
N HIS A 688 6.65 34.02 -16.28
CA HIS A 688 5.75 33.00 -16.83
C HIS A 688 5.31 32.09 -15.69
N ILE A 689 4.00 32.04 -15.43
CA ILE A 689 3.38 31.34 -14.31
C ILE A 689 2.66 30.11 -14.86
N HIS A 690 3.02 28.93 -14.37
CA HIS A 690 2.56 27.66 -14.92
C HIS A 690 1.89 26.80 -13.85
N LEU A 691 0.68 26.30 -14.15
CA LEU A 691 -0.07 25.41 -13.27
C LEU A 691 0.05 23.99 -13.84
N SER A 692 1.04 23.24 -13.37
CA SER A 692 1.59 22.07 -14.07
C SER A 692 0.57 20.96 -14.33
N ARG A 693 -0.38 20.75 -13.40
CA ARG A 693 -1.48 19.78 -13.54
C ARG A 693 -2.52 20.24 -14.55
N LEU A 694 -2.88 21.52 -14.54
CA LEU A 694 -3.94 22.08 -15.40
C LEU A 694 -3.46 22.39 -16.82
N GLY A 695 -2.14 22.41 -17.06
CA GLY A 695 -1.54 22.72 -18.37
C GLY A 695 -1.59 24.20 -18.79
N ILE A 696 -2.41 25.01 -18.11
CA ILE A 696 -2.58 26.45 -18.35
C ILE A 696 -1.39 27.27 -17.86
N ALA A 697 -1.17 28.43 -18.47
CA ALA A 697 -0.14 29.38 -18.06
C ALA A 697 -0.58 30.84 -18.21
N PHE A 698 0.09 31.69 -17.43
CA PHE A 698 -0.13 33.13 -17.39
C PHE A 698 1.20 33.86 -17.50
N LYS A 699 1.16 35.11 -17.94
CA LYS A 699 2.34 35.96 -18.11
C LYS A 699 2.14 37.25 -17.31
N TYR A 700 2.92 37.42 -16.24
CA TYR A 700 2.99 38.68 -15.50
C TYR A 700 4.06 39.58 -16.11
N ASN A 701 3.69 40.82 -16.38
CA ASN A 701 4.59 41.87 -16.87
C ASN A 701 4.86 42.86 -15.73
N GLY A 702 6.11 42.98 -15.29
CA GLY A 702 6.48 43.86 -14.16
C GLY A 702 6.21 45.35 -14.41
N THR A 703 6.29 45.79 -15.67
CA THR A 703 6.12 47.19 -16.09
C THR A 703 4.65 47.61 -16.08
N THR A 704 3.74 46.78 -16.60
CA THR A 704 2.29 47.06 -16.65
C THR A 704 1.54 46.58 -15.42
N LYS A 705 2.12 45.64 -14.66
CA LYS A 705 1.51 44.91 -13.53
C LYS A 705 0.27 44.09 -13.90
N ILE A 706 0.06 43.82 -15.19
CA ILE A 706 -1.03 42.99 -15.70
C ILE A 706 -0.57 41.53 -15.78
N ILE A 707 -1.47 40.60 -15.45
CA ILE A 707 -1.31 39.16 -15.69
C ILE A 707 -2.21 38.77 -16.87
N THR A 708 -1.62 38.38 -18.01
CA THR A 708 -2.37 37.90 -19.19
C THR A 708 -2.43 36.38 -19.21
N SER A 709 -3.52 35.80 -19.72
CA SER A 709 -3.55 34.35 -20.00
C SER A 709 -2.76 34.02 -21.26
N ARG A 710 -2.14 32.84 -21.31
CA ARG A 710 -1.52 32.30 -22.54
C ARG A 710 -2.57 31.60 -23.43
N GLU A 711 -3.51 30.90 -22.81
CA GLU A 711 -4.57 30.16 -23.51
C GLU A 711 -5.71 31.09 -24.01
N TYR A 712 -5.93 32.22 -23.35
CA TYR A 712 -6.87 33.27 -23.76
C TYR A 712 -6.12 34.59 -23.94
N SER A 713 -5.52 34.78 -25.11
CA SER A 713 -4.58 35.88 -25.40
C SER A 713 -5.22 37.29 -25.43
N ASP A 714 -6.55 37.37 -25.50
CA ASP A 714 -7.35 38.60 -25.37
C ASP A 714 -7.72 38.94 -23.91
N MET A 715 -7.34 38.11 -22.95
CA MET A 715 -7.79 38.16 -21.55
C MET A 715 -6.64 38.40 -20.56
N CYS A 716 -6.94 39.21 -19.54
CA CYS A 716 -6.16 39.32 -18.31
C CYS A 716 -6.95 38.82 -17.10
N ILE A 717 -6.26 38.61 -15.98
CA ILE A 717 -6.93 38.30 -14.70
C ILE A 717 -7.67 39.55 -14.21
N ASP A 718 -8.95 39.41 -13.88
CA ASP A 718 -9.78 40.50 -13.38
C ASP A 718 -9.30 40.93 -11.97
N GLN A 719 -9.23 42.24 -11.71
CA GLN A 719 -8.78 42.73 -10.40
C GLN A 719 -9.84 42.54 -9.33
N ASP A 720 -11.12 42.58 -9.70
CA ASP A 720 -12.20 42.06 -8.88
C ASP A 720 -12.45 40.58 -9.24
N GLN A 721 -12.34 39.71 -8.26
CA GLN A 721 -12.62 38.27 -8.39
C GLN A 721 -14.03 37.91 -7.91
N TRP A 722 -14.87 38.90 -7.60
CA TRP A 722 -16.27 38.70 -7.25
C TRP A 722 -17.16 38.59 -8.49
N LEU A 723 -18.04 37.57 -8.48
CA LEU A 723 -18.81 37.16 -9.64
C LEU A 723 -20.30 37.57 -9.59
N GLY A 724 -20.81 37.90 -8.41
CA GLY A 724 -22.24 38.11 -8.14
C GLY A 724 -23.10 36.84 -8.10
N THR A 725 -22.75 35.80 -8.88
CA THR A 725 -23.28 34.43 -8.80
C THR A 725 -22.24 33.45 -8.23
N LEU A 726 -22.59 32.17 -8.08
CA LEU A 726 -21.77 31.12 -7.44
C LEU A 726 -21.17 31.58 -6.08
N THR A 727 -21.99 32.26 -5.27
CA THR A 727 -21.58 32.81 -3.97
C THR A 727 -20.92 31.73 -3.11
N GLY A 728 -19.87 32.09 -2.37
CA GLY A 728 -19.12 31.15 -1.54
C GLY A 728 -18.13 30.25 -2.29
N LEU A 729 -18.16 30.16 -3.63
CA LEU A 729 -17.12 29.46 -4.39
C LEU A 729 -15.79 30.20 -4.30
N THR A 730 -14.79 29.61 -3.63
CA THR A 730 -13.44 30.18 -3.56
C THR A 730 -12.54 29.72 -4.70
N SER A 731 -12.81 28.52 -5.22
CA SER A 731 -11.95 27.82 -6.18
C SER A 731 -12.27 28.17 -7.63
N SER A 732 -12.12 29.45 -8.00
CA SER A 732 -12.32 29.93 -9.36
C SER A 732 -11.50 31.18 -9.66
N LEU A 733 -11.04 31.35 -10.90
CA LEU A 733 -10.32 32.53 -11.36
C LEU A 733 -11.09 33.23 -12.48
N LEU A 734 -11.44 34.50 -12.26
CA LEU A 734 -12.15 35.34 -13.22
C LEU A 734 -11.16 36.11 -14.12
N LEU A 735 -11.45 36.13 -15.41
CA LEU A 735 -10.70 36.83 -16.45
C LEU A 735 -11.59 37.88 -17.14
N SER A 736 -11.02 39.06 -17.40
CA SER A 736 -11.63 40.16 -18.14
C SER A 736 -10.85 40.49 -19.42
N PRO A 737 -11.52 41.05 -20.46
CA PRO A 737 -10.83 41.44 -21.69
C PRO A 737 -9.77 42.52 -21.44
N LEU A 738 -8.64 42.44 -22.16
CA LEU A 738 -7.47 43.35 -22.06
C LEU A 738 -7.72 44.85 -22.38
N SER A 739 -8.97 45.21 -22.71
CA SER A 739 -9.50 46.57 -22.91
C SER A 739 -8.73 47.48 -23.87
N VAL A 740 -9.13 47.45 -25.14
CA VAL A 740 -8.80 48.52 -26.09
C VAL A 740 -9.69 49.74 -25.83
N LYS A 741 -9.18 50.69 -25.03
CA LYS A 741 -9.52 52.13 -25.04
C LYS A 741 -11.00 52.54 -24.98
N HIS A 742 -11.90 51.78 -24.36
CA HIS A 742 -13.27 52.22 -24.10
C HIS A 742 -13.53 52.55 -22.63
N TYR A 743 -13.13 53.77 -22.24
CA TYR A 743 -13.65 54.44 -21.04
C TYR A 743 -15.18 54.58 -21.16
N ARG A 744 -15.92 54.42 -20.05
CA ARG A 744 -17.39 54.49 -19.92
C ARG A 744 -18.21 53.28 -20.39
N LEU A 745 -17.79 52.07 -20.02
CA LEU A 745 -18.72 50.95 -19.81
C LEU A 745 -18.46 50.35 -18.43
N GLU A 746 -19.50 50.31 -17.58
CA GLU A 746 -19.45 49.71 -16.24
C GLU A 746 -19.58 48.16 -16.29
N HIS A 747 -19.80 47.60 -17.48
CA HIS A 747 -19.99 46.18 -17.74
C HIS A 747 -19.14 45.76 -18.95
N TYR A 748 -18.37 44.70 -18.80
CA TYR A 748 -17.65 44.08 -19.92
C TYR A 748 -18.63 43.31 -20.83
N PRO A 749 -18.39 43.21 -22.15
CA PRO A 749 -19.30 42.51 -23.06
C PRO A 749 -19.29 40.98 -22.86
N TYR A 750 -18.15 40.44 -22.41
CA TYR A 750 -17.97 39.03 -22.03
C TYR A 750 -16.79 38.91 -21.06
N ARG A 751 -16.90 38.00 -20.08
CA ARG A 751 -15.81 37.61 -19.15
C ARG A 751 -15.69 36.08 -19.12
N LYS A 752 -14.57 35.54 -18.66
CA LYS A 752 -14.33 34.08 -18.59
C LYS A 752 -13.97 33.65 -17.17
N LEU A 753 -14.69 32.67 -16.63
CA LEU A 753 -14.42 32.06 -15.33
C LEU A 753 -13.75 30.70 -15.53
N ILE A 754 -12.52 30.53 -15.06
CA ILE A 754 -11.83 29.25 -15.00
C ILE A 754 -12.15 28.59 -13.65
N VAL A 755 -12.66 27.37 -13.67
CA VAL A 755 -12.95 26.56 -12.48
C VAL A 755 -12.25 25.20 -12.63
N PRO A 756 -11.33 24.81 -11.72
CA PRO A 756 -10.64 23.54 -11.82
C PRO A 756 -11.61 22.39 -11.45
N PHE A 757 -11.38 21.19 -11.98
CA PHE A 757 -12.17 20.03 -11.58
C PHE A 757 -11.56 19.34 -10.34
N GLY A 758 -12.43 18.88 -9.43
CA GLY A 758 -12.05 18.29 -8.16
C GLY A 758 -13.22 17.82 -7.32
N THR A 759 -12.92 17.34 -6.12
CA THR A 759 -13.90 17.01 -5.09
C THR A 759 -14.43 18.32 -4.49
N ILE A 760 -15.66 18.70 -4.88
CA ILE A 760 -16.36 19.82 -4.25
C ILE A 760 -16.61 19.48 -2.77
N LEU A 761 -16.22 20.38 -1.87
CA LEU A 761 -16.46 20.37 -0.43
C LEU A 761 -17.26 21.62 -0.06
N SER A 762 -18.31 21.46 0.74
CA SER A 762 -19.01 22.58 1.37
C SER A 762 -18.66 22.62 2.86
N THR A 763 -18.30 23.80 3.36
CA THR A 763 -18.09 24.09 4.78
C THR A 763 -18.93 25.30 5.18
N ARG A 764 -19.34 25.35 6.45
CA ARG A 764 -20.06 26.50 6.99
C ARG A 764 -19.50 26.86 8.36
N GLY A 765 -18.84 28.01 8.44
CA GLY A 765 -18.41 28.59 9.71
C GLY A 765 -19.60 28.94 10.60
N GLN A 766 -19.42 28.86 11.92
CA GLN A 766 -20.49 29.16 12.90
C GLN A 766 -21.02 30.60 12.83
N ARG A 767 -20.29 31.51 12.16
CA ARG A 767 -20.64 32.92 11.93
C ARG A 767 -20.96 33.21 10.45
N GLU A 768 -20.98 32.21 9.56
CA GLU A 768 -21.16 32.39 8.12
C GLU A 768 -22.63 32.25 7.71
N THR A 769 -23.16 33.30 7.09
CA THR A 769 -24.55 33.35 6.60
C THR A 769 -24.74 32.40 5.41
N HIS A 770 -23.80 32.42 4.47
CA HIS A 770 -23.72 31.54 3.30
C HIS A 770 -22.66 30.43 3.50
N GLN A 771 -22.68 29.36 2.68
CA GLN A 771 -21.73 28.25 2.75
C GLN A 771 -20.47 28.53 1.91
N THR A 772 -19.29 28.18 2.43
CA THR A 772 -18.03 28.29 1.69
C THR A 772 -17.81 27.00 0.89
N VAL A 773 -17.61 27.12 -0.42
CA VAL A 773 -17.47 26.00 -1.36
C VAL A 773 -16.06 25.98 -1.93
N THR A 774 -15.33 24.90 -1.66
CA THR A 774 -13.95 24.69 -2.11
C THR A 774 -13.85 23.45 -2.99
N ILE A 775 -12.83 23.38 -3.85
CA ILE A 775 -12.59 22.25 -4.75
C ILE A 775 -11.26 21.61 -4.38
N ASP A 776 -11.32 20.49 -3.64
CA ASP A 776 -10.12 19.70 -3.30
C ASP A 776 -9.67 18.85 -4.49
N ARG A 777 -8.35 18.79 -4.68
CA ARG A 777 -7.71 18.20 -5.87
C ARG A 777 -6.52 17.35 -5.44
N PRO A 778 -6.73 16.18 -4.81
CA PRO A 778 -5.66 15.31 -4.34
C PRO A 778 -4.81 14.78 -5.50
N SER A 779 -3.53 14.50 -5.23
CA SER A 779 -2.54 14.10 -6.24
C SER A 779 -2.89 12.82 -6.99
N SER A 780 -3.63 11.90 -6.36
CA SER A 780 -4.03 10.60 -6.90
C SER A 780 -5.31 10.61 -7.74
N MET A 781 -5.85 11.78 -8.07
CA MET A 781 -7.13 11.91 -8.79
C MET A 781 -6.97 11.70 -10.31
N SER A 782 -7.72 10.76 -10.89
CA SER A 782 -7.67 10.40 -12.33
C SER A 782 -7.88 11.60 -13.26
N PHE A 783 -8.81 12.50 -12.89
CA PHE A 783 -9.13 13.72 -13.66
C PHE A 783 -8.41 14.97 -13.15
N SER A 784 -7.25 14.80 -12.50
CA SER A 784 -6.48 15.91 -11.91
C SER A 784 -6.02 16.99 -12.90
N HIS A 785 -6.03 16.71 -14.20
CA HIS A 785 -5.69 17.67 -15.26
C HIS A 785 -6.88 18.51 -15.74
N GLN A 786 -8.11 18.13 -15.37
CA GLN A 786 -9.32 18.74 -15.90
C GLN A 786 -9.63 20.09 -15.23
N TYR A 787 -10.11 21.03 -16.03
CA TYR A 787 -10.83 22.23 -15.60
C TYR A 787 -11.99 22.50 -16.56
N PHE A 788 -12.81 23.48 -16.23
CA PHE A 788 -13.90 23.97 -17.08
C PHE A 788 -13.81 25.49 -17.18
N VAL A 789 -14.26 26.02 -18.32
CA VAL A 789 -14.36 27.47 -18.53
C VAL A 789 -15.80 27.84 -18.81
N PHE A 790 -16.26 28.85 -18.09
CA PHE A 790 -17.62 29.37 -18.21
C PHE A 790 -17.55 30.81 -18.72
N THR A 791 -18.32 31.11 -19.77
CA THR A 791 -18.42 32.47 -20.30
C THR A 791 -19.56 33.20 -19.60
N LEU A 792 -19.24 34.39 -19.06
CA LEU A 792 -20.20 35.32 -18.51
C LEU A 792 -20.70 36.23 -19.63
N ASN A 793 -22.02 36.34 -19.75
CA ASN A 793 -22.67 37.37 -20.55
C ASN A 793 -23.32 38.39 -19.61
N ASP A 794 -22.56 39.44 -19.26
CA ASP A 794 -22.97 40.48 -18.32
C ASP A 794 -24.24 41.26 -18.77
N ARG A 795 -24.62 41.19 -20.06
CA ARG A 795 -25.86 41.77 -20.60
C ARG A 795 -27.08 40.87 -20.40
N LEU A 796 -26.92 39.56 -20.58
CA LEU A 796 -28.00 38.59 -20.36
C LEU A 796 -28.11 38.14 -18.90
N LYS A 797 -27.08 38.40 -18.08
CA LYS A 797 -26.91 37.88 -16.71
C LYS A 797 -26.88 36.35 -16.63
N ILE A 798 -26.31 35.73 -17.66
CA ILE A 798 -26.18 34.27 -17.78
C ILE A 798 -24.71 33.87 -17.67
N LEU A 799 -24.46 32.74 -17.00
CA LEU A 799 -23.22 31.99 -16.98
C LEU A 799 -23.41 30.71 -17.80
N GLN A 800 -22.57 30.45 -18.80
CA GLN A 800 -22.73 29.33 -19.75
C GLN A 800 -21.41 28.56 -19.90
N SER A 801 -21.45 27.24 -20.09
CA SER A 801 -20.28 26.47 -20.49
C SER A 801 -20.06 26.57 -22.00
N THR A 802 -18.81 26.61 -22.43
CA THR A 802 -18.43 26.64 -23.86
C THR A 802 -18.41 25.25 -24.51
N ASP A 803 -18.44 24.19 -23.70
CA ASP A 803 -18.00 22.85 -24.10
C ASP A 803 -19.12 21.79 -23.94
N SER A 804 -18.72 20.51 -24.05
CA SER A 804 -19.56 19.30 -23.93
C SER A 804 -20.52 19.27 -22.72
N PRO A 805 -21.55 18.40 -22.72
CA PRO A 805 -22.49 18.27 -21.60
C PRO A 805 -21.85 18.10 -20.21
N THR A 806 -20.68 17.49 -20.14
CA THR A 806 -19.82 17.44 -18.95
C THR A 806 -19.68 18.80 -18.22
N GLY A 807 -19.49 19.89 -18.98
CA GLY A 807 -19.28 21.24 -18.44
C GLY A 807 -20.59 21.89 -17.98
N TRP A 808 -21.70 21.66 -18.68
CA TRP A 808 -23.02 22.10 -18.26
C TRP A 808 -23.48 21.38 -16.98
N LEU A 809 -23.22 20.09 -16.88
CA LEU A 809 -23.44 19.28 -15.68
C LEU A 809 -22.58 19.78 -14.51
N TYR A 810 -21.30 20.10 -14.73
CA TYR A 810 -20.44 20.66 -13.68
C TYR A 810 -20.92 22.05 -13.23
N LEU A 811 -21.38 22.89 -14.15
CA LEU A 811 -21.96 24.19 -13.83
C LEU A 811 -23.25 24.07 -13.00
N ALA A 812 -24.13 23.12 -13.35
CA ALA A 812 -25.33 22.83 -12.56
C ALA A 812 -24.99 22.32 -11.15
N LEU A 813 -23.98 21.45 -11.02
CA LEU A 813 -23.46 20.98 -9.74
C LEU A 813 -22.90 22.13 -8.88
N LEU A 814 -22.13 23.05 -9.48
CA LEU A 814 -21.62 24.24 -8.79
C LEU A 814 -22.77 25.11 -8.27
N HIS A 815 -23.72 25.51 -9.13
CA HIS A 815 -24.88 26.30 -8.70
C HIS A 815 -25.71 25.62 -7.59
N ALA A 816 -25.91 24.30 -7.67
CA ALA A 816 -26.60 23.54 -6.63
C ALA A 816 -25.84 23.58 -5.28
N THR A 817 -24.52 23.40 -5.31
CA THR A 817 -23.68 23.44 -4.09
C THR A 817 -23.44 24.83 -3.52
N THR A 818 -23.55 25.90 -4.33
CA THR A 818 -23.51 27.31 -3.89
C THR A 818 -24.91 27.90 -3.64
N SER A 819 -25.95 27.07 -3.48
CA SER A 819 -27.32 27.57 -3.36
C SER A 819 -27.63 28.17 -1.97
N HIS A 820 -28.62 29.07 -1.94
CA HIS A 820 -29.10 29.80 -0.77
C HIS A 820 -30.62 30.04 -0.88
N PRO A 821 -31.36 30.27 0.22
CA PRO A 821 -32.78 30.66 0.16
C PRO A 821 -33.05 32.06 -0.41
N LEU A 822 -32.01 32.84 -0.70
CA LEU A 822 -32.11 34.14 -1.38
C LEU A 822 -31.44 34.04 -2.75
N PRO A 823 -31.99 34.67 -3.81
CA PRO A 823 -31.35 34.75 -5.12
C PRO A 823 -29.95 35.37 -5.09
N ASP A 824 -29.11 35.00 -6.06
CA ASP A 824 -27.80 35.63 -6.25
C ASP A 824 -27.92 36.98 -7.00
N HIS A 825 -26.94 37.87 -6.79
CA HIS A 825 -27.00 39.26 -7.25
C HIS A 825 -26.80 39.41 -8.77
N TYR A 826 -26.27 38.39 -9.44
CA TYR A 826 -25.98 38.43 -10.86
C TYR A 826 -27.13 37.83 -11.67
N THR A 827 -27.54 36.58 -11.38
CA THR A 827 -28.59 35.88 -12.13
C THR A 827 -30.01 36.27 -11.74
N GLY A 828 -30.22 36.80 -10.53
CA GLY A 828 -31.55 37.02 -9.97
C GLY A 828 -32.30 35.73 -9.62
N MET A 829 -31.62 34.57 -9.61
CA MET A 829 -32.16 33.26 -9.22
C MET A 829 -31.36 32.68 -8.06
N THR A 830 -31.94 31.75 -7.30
CA THR A 830 -31.18 30.91 -6.37
C THR A 830 -30.33 29.89 -7.14
N GLY A 831 -29.28 29.38 -6.50
CA GLY A 831 -28.45 28.31 -7.08
C GLY A 831 -29.23 27.03 -7.41
N MET A 832 -30.27 26.71 -6.64
CA MET A 832 -31.15 25.56 -6.89
C MET A 832 -31.94 25.73 -8.19
N GLU A 833 -32.66 26.84 -8.32
CA GLU A 833 -33.48 27.15 -9.50
C GLU A 833 -32.59 27.24 -10.76
N ARG A 834 -31.42 27.86 -10.64
CA ARG A 834 -30.45 27.94 -11.74
C ARG A 834 -29.86 26.58 -12.10
N ALA A 835 -29.59 25.70 -11.13
CA ALA A 835 -29.16 24.33 -11.40
C ALA A 835 -30.24 23.50 -12.09
N PHE A 836 -31.50 23.61 -11.67
CA PHE A 836 -32.63 22.94 -12.32
C PHE A 836 -32.83 23.44 -13.76
N GLN A 837 -32.78 24.75 -13.98
CA GLN A 837 -32.83 25.36 -15.31
C GLN A 837 -31.68 24.86 -16.23
N LEU A 838 -30.48 24.66 -15.68
CA LEU A 838 -29.35 24.11 -16.42
C LEU A 838 -29.55 22.63 -16.77
N LEU A 839 -30.02 21.80 -15.82
CA LEU A 839 -30.28 20.37 -16.05
C LEU A 839 -31.41 20.12 -17.06
N TYR A 840 -32.39 21.02 -17.15
CA TYR A 840 -33.43 20.99 -18.19
C TYR A 840 -33.04 21.68 -19.50
N SER A 841 -31.89 22.36 -19.56
CA SER A 841 -31.35 22.85 -20.82
C SER A 841 -30.75 21.71 -21.64
N ALA A 842 -30.90 21.76 -22.96
CA ALA A 842 -30.32 20.77 -23.87
C ALA A 842 -28.79 20.59 -23.71
N GLY A 843 -28.09 21.58 -23.14
CA GLY A 843 -26.67 21.49 -22.81
C GLY A 843 -26.31 20.42 -21.78
N CYS A 844 -27.23 20.00 -20.89
CA CYS A 844 -26.96 18.88 -19.96
C CYS A 844 -27.31 17.50 -20.52
N TRP A 845 -27.98 17.43 -21.68
CA TRP A 845 -28.42 16.18 -22.31
C TRP A 845 -27.40 15.73 -23.37
N SER A 846 -27.38 14.44 -23.69
CA SER A 846 -26.50 13.90 -24.73
C SER A 846 -27.23 12.87 -25.59
N ASP A 847 -26.90 12.92 -26.88
CA ASP A 847 -27.17 11.96 -27.95
C ASP A 847 -26.24 10.72 -27.90
N GLN A 848 -25.36 10.64 -26.91
CA GLN A 848 -24.36 9.59 -26.74
C GLN A 848 -24.29 9.13 -25.28
N PRO A 849 -23.83 7.89 -24.99
CA PRO A 849 -23.63 7.43 -23.62
C PRO A 849 -22.60 8.30 -22.87
N PHE A 850 -22.93 8.71 -21.65
CA PHE A 850 -22.04 9.56 -20.85
C PHE A 850 -20.67 8.89 -20.54
N ASN A 851 -19.62 9.70 -20.61
CA ASN A 851 -18.26 9.31 -20.20
C ASN A 851 -18.13 9.21 -18.67
N GLU A 852 -17.07 8.55 -18.19
CA GLU A 852 -16.79 8.32 -16.76
C GLU A 852 -16.87 9.62 -15.92
N LEU A 853 -16.32 10.72 -16.46
CA LEU A 853 -16.32 12.04 -15.82
C LEU A 853 -17.74 12.62 -15.68
N SER A 854 -18.57 12.52 -16.72
CA SER A 854 -19.98 12.95 -16.68
C SER A 854 -20.79 12.09 -15.73
N LEU A 855 -20.59 10.77 -15.73
CA LEU A 855 -21.23 9.84 -14.80
C LEU A 855 -20.82 10.13 -13.34
N TYR A 856 -19.56 10.46 -13.08
CA TYR A 856 -19.12 10.93 -11.76
C TYR A 856 -19.84 12.22 -11.35
N ILE A 857 -19.93 13.22 -12.24
CA ILE A 857 -20.61 14.50 -11.96
C ILE A 857 -22.12 14.28 -11.70
N LEU A 858 -22.79 13.44 -12.50
CA LEU A 858 -24.20 13.06 -12.30
C LEU A 858 -24.40 12.31 -10.97
N GLY A 859 -23.47 11.43 -10.59
CA GLY A 859 -23.45 10.80 -9.27
C GLY A 859 -23.28 11.80 -8.12
N ARG A 860 -22.45 12.85 -8.31
CA ARG A 860 -22.32 13.96 -7.34
C ARG A 860 -23.59 14.81 -7.25
N ILE A 861 -24.25 15.12 -8.36
CA ILE A 861 -25.55 15.82 -8.39
C ILE A 861 -26.60 15.00 -7.65
N GLY A 862 -26.72 13.70 -7.95
CA GLY A 862 -27.63 12.80 -7.25
C GLY A 862 -27.39 12.72 -5.73
N SER A 863 -26.13 12.89 -5.28
CA SER A 863 -25.76 12.90 -3.85
C SER A 863 -26.12 14.19 -3.09
N ILE A 864 -26.75 15.17 -3.74
CA ILE A 864 -27.33 16.36 -3.11
C ILE A 864 -28.71 16.04 -2.52
N SER A 865 -29.46 15.11 -3.12
CA SER A 865 -30.67 14.57 -2.49
C SER A 865 -30.31 13.79 -1.21
N PRO A 866 -31.14 13.84 -0.16
CA PRO A 866 -30.88 13.08 1.06
C PRO A 866 -31.06 11.57 0.79
N LYS A 867 -30.38 10.74 1.59
CA LYS A 867 -30.58 9.30 1.56
C LYS A 867 -31.92 8.98 2.19
N VAL A 868 -32.77 8.21 1.51
CA VAL A 868 -34.10 7.84 2.04
C VAL A 868 -34.30 6.34 1.90
N ASN A 869 -34.64 5.70 3.01
CA ASN A 869 -34.83 4.26 3.15
C ASN A 869 -35.97 3.96 4.13
N TYR A 870 -36.36 2.69 4.25
CA TYR A 870 -37.22 2.24 5.33
C TYR A 870 -36.42 1.60 6.47
N TYR A 871 -36.96 1.64 7.70
CA TYR A 871 -36.37 0.99 8.86
C TYR A 871 -37.35 -0.01 9.53
N PRO A 872 -36.93 -1.26 9.81
CA PRO A 872 -35.73 -1.92 9.31
C PRO A 872 -35.82 -2.17 7.79
N GLU A 873 -34.68 -2.36 7.10
CA GLU A 873 -34.61 -2.39 5.61
C GLU A 873 -35.51 -3.43 4.90
N HIS A 874 -36.03 -4.43 5.63
CA HIS A 874 -36.88 -5.48 5.10
C HIS A 874 -38.40 -5.22 5.28
N LEU A 875 -38.78 -4.07 5.86
CA LEU A 875 -40.18 -3.66 6.06
C LEU A 875 -40.38 -2.24 5.53
N THR A 876 -41.58 -1.94 5.00
CA THR A 876 -41.96 -0.58 4.53
C THR A 876 -42.76 0.19 5.58
N CYS A 877 -42.47 0.00 6.86
CA CYS A 877 -43.30 0.46 7.98
C CYS A 877 -42.87 1.81 8.62
N MET A 878 -41.64 2.25 8.41
CA MET A 878 -41.12 3.52 8.93
C MET A 878 -40.15 4.15 7.94
N GLU A 879 -40.39 5.39 7.54
CA GLU A 879 -39.54 6.16 6.63
C GLU A 879 -38.36 6.77 7.40
N LYS A 880 -37.16 6.69 6.84
CA LYS A 880 -35.90 7.20 7.42
C LYS A 880 -35.20 8.09 6.40
N ILE A 881 -35.06 9.38 6.73
CA ILE A 881 -34.38 10.39 5.91
C ILE A 881 -33.04 10.75 6.56
N ASP A 882 -31.96 10.27 5.96
CA ASP A 882 -30.58 10.58 6.34
C ASP A 882 -30.06 11.75 5.49
N TRP A 883 -30.30 12.97 5.98
CA TRP A 883 -29.79 14.20 5.38
C TRP A 883 -28.25 14.24 5.35
N ASN A 884 -27.69 14.80 4.29
CA ASN A 884 -26.25 14.98 4.12
C ASN A 884 -25.74 16.06 5.07
N SER A 885 -24.87 15.70 6.02
CA SER A 885 -24.32 16.63 7.03
C SER A 885 -23.09 17.41 6.57
N ASN A 886 -22.60 17.17 5.34
CA ASN A 886 -21.36 17.77 4.81
C ASN A 886 -21.59 19.20 4.28
N GLY A 887 -21.90 20.14 5.18
CA GLY A 887 -21.97 21.58 4.92
C GLY A 887 -23.23 22.10 4.23
N ILE A 888 -23.81 21.32 3.30
CA ILE A 888 -24.98 21.72 2.49
C ILE A 888 -26.23 21.90 3.39
N PRO A 889 -26.88 23.08 3.41
CA PRO A 889 -28.11 23.30 4.20
C PRO A 889 -29.25 22.35 3.80
N TYR A 890 -30.03 21.88 4.78
CA TYR A 890 -31.15 20.95 4.54
C TYR A 890 -32.15 21.45 3.49
N SER A 891 -32.45 22.74 3.48
CA SER A 891 -33.34 23.37 2.49
C SER A 891 -32.81 23.36 1.05
N MET A 892 -31.53 23.01 0.84
CA MET A 892 -30.92 22.88 -0.49
C MET A 892 -30.84 21.42 -0.97
N GLN A 893 -31.14 20.45 -0.11
CA GLN A 893 -31.05 19.01 -0.40
C GLN A 893 -32.35 18.51 -1.06
N HIS A 894 -32.60 18.97 -2.28
CA HIS A 894 -33.85 18.72 -3.00
C HIS A 894 -33.98 17.25 -3.47
N PHE A 895 -35.11 16.60 -3.20
CA PHE A 895 -35.35 15.17 -3.56
C PHE A 895 -35.26 14.90 -5.07
N GLY A 896 -35.54 15.92 -5.90
CA GLY A 896 -35.51 15.81 -7.37
C GLY A 896 -34.11 15.69 -8.00
N TYR A 897 -33.01 16.05 -7.33
CA TYR A 897 -31.67 16.00 -7.94
C TYR A 897 -31.28 14.57 -8.36
N TYR A 898 -31.51 13.57 -7.51
CA TYR A 898 -31.33 12.16 -7.83
C TYR A 898 -32.20 11.72 -9.02
N LEU A 899 -33.47 12.16 -9.05
CA LEU A 899 -34.44 11.78 -10.08
C LEU A 899 -34.08 12.35 -11.46
N ILE A 900 -33.61 13.60 -11.53
CA ILE A 900 -33.13 14.21 -12.78
C ILE A 900 -31.80 13.57 -13.21
N ALA A 901 -30.84 13.42 -12.29
CA ALA A 901 -29.54 12.83 -12.61
C ALA A 901 -29.70 11.40 -13.14
N LYS A 902 -30.62 10.62 -12.58
CA LYS A 902 -30.97 9.29 -13.11
C LYS A 902 -31.65 9.38 -14.48
N LYS A 903 -32.69 10.21 -14.67
CA LYS A 903 -33.38 10.40 -15.97
C LYS A 903 -32.38 10.76 -17.09
N LEU A 904 -31.41 11.64 -16.82
CA LEU A 904 -30.35 12.00 -17.75
C LEU A 904 -29.50 10.78 -18.14
N ILE A 905 -29.05 9.97 -17.18
CA ILE A 905 -28.25 8.78 -17.47
C ILE A 905 -29.09 7.74 -18.23
N ASP A 906 -30.28 7.42 -17.75
CA ASP A 906 -31.20 6.46 -18.38
C ASP A 906 -31.51 6.87 -19.84
N SER A 907 -31.74 8.16 -20.10
CA SER A 907 -31.90 8.69 -21.47
C SER A 907 -30.62 8.60 -22.31
N SER A 908 -29.43 8.86 -21.76
CA SER A 908 -28.16 8.66 -22.50
C SER A 908 -27.92 7.19 -22.87
N GLN A 909 -28.37 6.26 -22.03
CA GLN A 909 -28.22 4.82 -22.25
C GLN A 909 -29.09 4.30 -23.41
N LEU A 910 -30.20 4.97 -23.75
CA LEU A 910 -30.99 4.62 -24.93
C LEU A 910 -30.19 4.70 -26.24
N PHE A 911 -29.15 5.54 -26.30
CA PHE A 911 -28.28 5.67 -27.48
C PHE A 911 -27.17 4.61 -27.55
N THR A 912 -26.96 3.79 -26.52
CA THR A 912 -25.81 2.86 -26.43
C THR A 912 -25.68 1.91 -27.62
N PHE A 913 -26.78 1.53 -28.26
CA PHE A 913 -26.75 0.65 -29.44
C PHE A 913 -26.13 1.29 -30.70
N MET A 914 -26.03 2.62 -30.75
CA MET A 914 -25.44 3.35 -31.88
C MET A 914 -23.91 3.46 -31.79
N TYR A 915 -23.32 3.16 -30.63
CA TYR A 915 -21.90 3.39 -30.35
C TYR A 915 -21.15 2.06 -30.11
N PRO A 916 -19.84 2.01 -30.38
CA PRO A 916 -19.03 0.84 -30.05
C PRO A 916 -19.13 0.51 -28.55
N GLN A 917 -19.08 -0.77 -28.20
CA GLN A 917 -19.04 -1.21 -26.80
C GLN A 917 -17.73 -0.78 -26.14
N LEU A 918 -17.71 0.44 -25.62
CA LEU A 918 -16.69 0.93 -24.69
C LEU A 918 -16.62 -0.03 -23.49
N LYS A 919 -15.42 -0.21 -22.92
CA LYS A 919 -15.24 -0.96 -21.67
C LYS A 919 -16.26 -0.46 -20.66
N THR A 920 -17.00 -1.38 -20.04
CA THR A 920 -18.22 -1.09 -19.27
C THR A 920 -18.04 0.07 -18.29
N ASN A 921 -18.54 1.26 -18.67
CA ASN A 921 -18.67 2.39 -17.76
C ASN A 921 -19.66 1.98 -16.66
N GLU A 922 -19.16 1.58 -15.49
CA GLU A 922 -20.03 1.16 -14.39
C GLU A 922 -20.97 2.30 -13.99
N MET A 923 -22.27 1.99 -13.91
CA MET A 923 -23.27 2.91 -13.39
C MET A 923 -22.83 3.40 -11.99
N PRO A 924 -22.83 4.72 -11.72
CA PRO A 924 -22.38 5.24 -10.43
C PRO A 924 -23.13 4.56 -9.28
N LYS A 925 -22.39 4.02 -8.31
CA LYS A 925 -22.89 3.11 -7.25
C LYS A 925 -24.10 3.66 -6.46
N ILE A 926 -24.27 4.99 -6.44
CA ILE A 926 -25.44 5.68 -5.88
C ILE A 926 -26.76 5.27 -6.53
N PHE A 927 -26.78 4.97 -7.84
CA PHE A 927 -27.96 4.55 -8.62
C PHE A 927 -28.14 3.02 -8.65
N GLN A 928 -27.17 2.25 -8.12
CA GLN A 928 -27.22 0.79 -7.99
C GLN A 928 -27.58 0.33 -6.57
N GLY A 929 -27.24 1.11 -5.55
CA GLY A 929 -27.32 0.72 -4.14
C GLY A 929 -28.66 1.04 -3.46
N LYS A 930 -29.06 0.19 -2.51
CA LYS A 930 -30.25 0.36 -1.65
C LYS A 930 -30.16 1.52 -0.63
N MET A 931 -29.50 2.65 -0.93
CA MET A 931 -29.41 3.83 -0.03
C MET A 931 -30.29 5.01 -0.46
N HIS A 932 -30.83 4.96 -1.68
CA HIS A 932 -31.79 5.93 -2.19
C HIS A 932 -32.97 5.13 -2.75
N ASN A 933 -33.94 4.82 -1.89
CA ASN A 933 -35.15 4.13 -2.33
C ASN A 933 -35.93 5.04 -3.28
N GLU A 934 -35.89 4.75 -4.58
CA GLU A 934 -36.45 5.61 -5.62
C GLU A 934 -37.97 5.81 -5.47
N MET A 935 -38.71 4.80 -5.02
CA MET A 935 -40.15 4.92 -4.78
C MET A 935 -40.43 5.89 -3.62
N LEU A 936 -39.62 5.83 -2.56
CA LEU A 936 -39.71 6.76 -1.44
C LEU A 936 -39.23 8.18 -1.83
N LEU A 937 -38.21 8.33 -2.67
CA LEU A 937 -37.82 9.63 -3.23
C LEU A 937 -38.93 10.25 -4.09
N LYS A 938 -39.61 9.45 -4.92
CA LYS A 938 -40.73 9.91 -5.75
C LYS A 938 -41.92 10.35 -4.88
N LYS A 939 -42.24 9.57 -3.84
CA LYS A 939 -43.27 9.95 -2.84
C LYS A 939 -42.89 11.24 -2.10
N LEU A 940 -41.69 11.32 -1.51
CA LEU A 940 -41.25 12.50 -0.75
C LEU A 940 -41.10 13.74 -1.64
N TYR A 941 -40.67 13.60 -2.90
CA TYR A 941 -40.75 14.70 -3.86
C TYR A 941 -42.19 15.18 -4.04
N TRP A 942 -43.15 14.27 -4.18
CA TRP A 942 -44.56 14.60 -4.35
C TRP A 942 -45.16 15.29 -3.12
N ASP A 943 -44.92 14.74 -1.93
CA ASP A 943 -45.41 15.27 -0.65
C ASP A 943 -44.86 16.69 -0.36
N TYR A 944 -43.63 16.98 -0.79
CA TYR A 944 -43.01 18.30 -0.63
C TYR A 944 -43.10 19.21 -1.88
N ARG A 945 -43.69 18.76 -2.99
CA ARG A 945 -43.71 19.46 -4.30
C ARG A 945 -44.07 20.93 -4.20
N ASP A 946 -45.12 21.24 -3.44
CA ASP A 946 -45.64 22.60 -3.35
C ASP A 946 -44.84 23.53 -2.42
N SER A 947 -43.85 22.98 -1.70
CA SER A 947 -42.84 23.77 -0.98
C SER A 947 -41.70 24.26 -1.88
N TYR A 948 -41.63 23.80 -3.14
CA TYR A 948 -40.59 24.17 -4.09
C TYR A 948 -41.06 25.25 -5.08
N ASN A 949 -40.17 26.20 -5.41
CA ASN A 949 -40.42 27.19 -6.48
C ASN A 949 -40.68 26.44 -7.79
N PRO A 950 -41.72 26.79 -8.58
CA PRO A 950 -41.94 26.26 -9.93
C PRO A 950 -40.70 26.12 -10.82
N THR A 951 -39.70 26.99 -10.74
CA THR A 951 -38.44 26.86 -11.52
C THR A 951 -37.46 25.80 -11.00
N ALA A 952 -37.67 25.28 -9.79
CA ALA A 952 -36.92 24.18 -9.18
C ALA A 952 -37.72 22.86 -9.09
N ARG A 953 -38.91 22.79 -9.70
CA ARG A 953 -39.71 21.55 -9.77
C ARG A 953 -39.20 20.61 -10.86
N LEU A 954 -39.62 19.35 -10.78
CA LEU A 954 -39.45 18.41 -11.88
C LEU A 954 -40.30 18.83 -13.10
N SER A 955 -39.89 18.40 -14.30
CA SER A 955 -40.67 18.65 -15.52
C SER A 955 -42.05 17.98 -15.44
N ALA A 956 -43.03 18.56 -16.13
CA ALA A 956 -44.41 18.05 -16.12
C ALA A 956 -44.51 16.57 -16.55
N GLU A 957 -43.67 16.12 -17.47
CA GLU A 957 -43.52 14.70 -17.83
C GLU A 957 -43.15 13.85 -16.61
N MET A 958 -42.06 14.19 -15.92
CA MET A 958 -41.58 13.48 -14.72
C MET A 958 -42.60 13.53 -13.58
N GLU A 959 -43.32 14.65 -13.40
CA GLU A 959 -44.40 14.76 -12.43
C GLU A 959 -45.59 13.85 -12.78
N THR A 960 -45.98 13.76 -14.06
CA THR A 960 -47.03 12.81 -14.48
C THR A 960 -46.62 11.35 -14.35
N ASP A 961 -45.34 11.03 -14.53
CA ASP A 961 -44.82 9.66 -14.33
C ASP A 961 -44.73 9.28 -12.84
N ILE A 962 -44.45 10.25 -11.96
CA ILE A 962 -44.57 10.06 -10.50
C ILE A 962 -46.04 9.78 -10.14
N LEU A 963 -46.98 10.62 -10.60
CA LEU A 963 -48.43 10.42 -10.41
C LEU A 963 -48.92 9.05 -10.87
N ARG A 964 -48.44 8.55 -12.00
CA ARG A 964 -48.78 7.21 -12.53
C ARG A 964 -48.21 6.07 -11.68
N ALA A 965 -47.05 6.29 -11.02
CA ALA A 965 -46.35 5.29 -10.22
C ALA A 965 -46.77 5.28 -8.73
N THR A 966 -47.36 6.36 -8.22
CA THR A 966 -47.79 6.47 -6.81
C THR A 966 -49.31 6.65 -6.72
N SER A 967 -50.04 5.59 -6.32
CA SER A 967 -51.47 5.66 -5.98
C SER A 967 -51.70 6.65 -4.82
N PRO A 968 -52.26 7.86 -5.04
CA PRO A 968 -52.22 8.90 -4.02
C PRO A 968 -53.45 8.85 -3.11
N THR A 969 -53.25 8.56 -1.83
CA THR A 969 -54.09 9.13 -0.77
C THR A 969 -53.49 10.49 -0.37
N PRO A 970 -54.16 11.62 -0.61
CA PRO A 970 -53.61 12.93 -0.27
C PRO A 970 -53.49 13.08 1.25
N TYR A 971 -52.29 13.43 1.73
CA TYR A 971 -52.07 13.69 3.15
C TYR A 971 -52.68 15.04 3.56
N HIS A 972 -53.93 15.01 4.02
CA HIS A 972 -54.52 16.16 4.70
C HIS A 972 -53.84 16.40 6.04
N GLN A 973 -53.30 17.60 6.26
CA GLN A 973 -52.77 18.02 7.55
C GLN A 973 -53.87 18.04 8.62
N THR A 974 -53.90 17.01 9.46
CA THR A 974 -54.73 16.97 10.68
C THR A 974 -54.06 17.80 11.78
N LEU A 975 -54.22 19.13 11.71
CA LEU A 975 -53.77 20.05 12.75
C LEU A 975 -54.65 19.89 14.01
N ASN A 976 -54.33 18.92 14.87
CA ASN A 976 -55.06 18.66 16.12
C ASN A 976 -54.12 18.29 17.28
N ASN A 977 -53.86 19.26 18.14
CA ASN A 977 -53.71 19.14 19.60
C ASN A 977 -53.02 17.89 20.17
N CYS A 978 -51.68 17.86 20.15
CA CYS A 978 -50.87 17.23 21.19
C CYS A 978 -50.11 18.31 21.97
N SER A 979 -50.83 19.06 22.81
CA SER A 979 -50.25 19.97 23.80
C SER A 979 -49.98 19.23 25.11
N ASN A 980 -48.84 19.53 25.73
CA ASN A 980 -48.32 18.94 26.98
C ASN A 980 -47.86 17.47 26.81
N ILE A 981 -46.76 16.99 27.39
CA ILE A 981 -45.89 17.53 28.45
C ILE A 981 -44.40 17.35 28.07
N THR A 982 -43.60 18.40 28.20
CA THR A 982 -42.27 18.35 28.88
C THR A 982 -41.79 19.79 29.13
N ASN A 983 -41.41 20.08 30.37
CA ASN A 983 -41.11 21.45 30.80
C ASN A 983 -39.66 21.84 30.49
N TYR A 984 -39.48 22.88 29.66
CA TYR A 984 -38.35 23.81 29.78
C TYR A 984 -38.86 25.24 29.60
N SER A 985 -38.36 26.15 30.43
CA SER A 985 -38.88 27.52 30.55
C SER A 985 -38.55 28.38 29.33
N ALA A 986 -39.57 28.88 28.65
CA ALA A 986 -39.42 29.86 27.58
C ALA A 986 -38.94 31.23 28.14
N VAL A 987 -37.64 31.51 28.04
CA VAL A 987 -37.09 32.83 28.36
C VAL A 987 -37.49 33.82 27.27
N ARG A 988 -38.36 34.77 27.62
CA ARG A 988 -38.66 35.94 26.77
C ARG A 988 -37.38 36.76 26.57
N LEU A 989 -37.04 37.07 25.32
CA LEU A 989 -36.08 38.14 25.01
C LEU A 989 -36.45 38.84 23.69
N VAL A 990 -37.25 39.91 23.86
CA VAL A 990 -37.36 41.14 23.05
C VAL A 990 -37.29 41.00 21.52
N ASN A 991 -38.43 41.21 20.86
CA ASN A 991 -38.54 41.21 19.38
C ASN A 991 -38.47 42.64 18.78
N ASP A 992 -38.14 43.65 19.60
CA ASP A 992 -38.47 45.06 19.36
C ASP A 992 -37.30 45.92 18.83
N LEU A 993 -36.11 45.34 18.65
CA LEU A 993 -34.90 46.10 18.28
C LEU A 993 -34.72 46.42 16.78
N TYR A 994 -35.61 45.93 15.91
CA TYR A 994 -35.54 46.13 14.45
C TYR A 994 -36.70 46.95 13.85
N LYS A 995 -37.50 47.66 14.67
CA LYS A 995 -38.63 48.47 14.17
C LYS A 995 -38.30 49.92 13.82
N ASN A 996 -37.25 50.48 14.42
CA ASN A 996 -36.73 51.80 14.09
C ASN A 996 -35.29 51.62 13.60
N GLY A 997 -35.04 51.88 12.31
CA GLY A 997 -33.70 51.78 11.75
C GLY A 997 -32.82 52.96 12.17
N ASP A 998 -31.64 52.65 12.72
CA ASP A 998 -30.45 53.51 12.64
C ASP A 998 -29.20 52.80 13.19
N VAL A 999 -28.03 53.30 12.77
CA VAL A 999 -26.65 52.88 13.12
C VAL A 999 -26.11 51.63 12.39
N ASP A 1000 -25.30 51.88 11.36
CA ASP A 1000 -24.33 50.93 10.79
C ASP A 1000 -23.03 50.91 11.65
N LEU A 1001 -22.37 49.76 11.73
CA LEU A 1001 -21.13 49.54 12.52
C LEU A 1001 -20.01 48.84 11.72
N THR A 1002 -20.14 48.73 10.39
CA THR A 1002 -19.21 47.96 9.54
C THR A 1002 -17.81 48.59 9.38
N ASP A 1003 -17.63 49.89 9.62
CA ASP A 1003 -16.36 50.59 9.33
C ASP A 1003 -15.27 50.54 10.42
N CYS A 1004 -15.58 50.12 11.65
CA CYS A 1004 -14.66 50.25 12.79
C CYS A 1004 -13.36 49.41 12.70
N SER A 1005 -13.16 48.59 11.66
CA SER A 1005 -11.90 47.88 11.39
C SER A 1005 -11.03 48.46 10.27
N LYS A 1006 -11.41 49.58 9.65
CA LYS A 1006 -10.59 50.28 8.62
C LYS A 1006 -9.74 51.43 9.19
N GLU A 1007 -9.99 51.81 10.44
CA GLU A 1007 -9.67 53.13 10.99
C GLU A 1007 -8.50 53.17 12.01
N ASN A 1008 -7.88 52.04 12.35
CA ASN A 1008 -6.73 51.93 13.27
C ASN A 1008 -6.88 52.60 14.66
N TRP A 1009 -8.11 52.83 15.17
CA TRP A 1009 -8.37 53.54 16.43
C TRP A 1009 -7.92 52.82 17.74
N LEU A 1010 -7.13 51.74 17.68
CA LEU A 1010 -6.78 50.87 18.81
C LEU A 1010 -5.33 50.33 18.72
N PRO A 1011 -4.41 50.68 19.65
CA PRO A 1011 -3.04 50.13 19.66
C PRO A 1011 -2.99 48.60 19.81
N LEU A 1012 -3.95 48.02 20.54
CA LEU A 1012 -4.03 46.58 20.82
C LEU A 1012 -4.23 45.70 19.57
N SER A 1013 -4.77 46.23 18.47
CA SER A 1013 -4.97 45.43 17.24
C SER A 1013 -3.66 45.08 16.52
N GLU A 1014 -2.62 45.90 16.65
CA GLU A 1014 -1.33 45.63 16.00
C GLU A 1014 -0.57 44.49 16.70
N TRP A 1015 -0.71 44.38 18.03
CA TRP A 1015 0.04 43.40 18.84
C TRP A 1015 -0.43 41.95 18.67
N LEU A 1016 -1.58 41.75 18.01
CA LEU A 1016 -2.19 40.43 17.78
C LEU A 1016 -1.75 39.77 16.46
N ILE A 1017 -0.89 40.42 15.67
CA ILE A 1017 -0.53 40.00 14.31
C ILE A 1017 0.64 39.00 14.27
N LYS A 1018 1.52 38.97 15.29
CA LYS A 1018 2.67 38.05 15.35
C LYS A 1018 2.65 37.19 16.62
N GLY A 1019 2.87 35.88 16.47
CA GLY A 1019 2.80 34.91 17.59
C GLY A 1019 3.76 35.19 18.75
N SER A 1020 4.95 35.74 18.46
CA SER A 1020 5.91 36.14 19.50
C SER A 1020 5.44 37.33 20.34
N GLN A 1021 4.77 38.31 19.72
CA GLN A 1021 4.16 39.45 20.42
C GLN A 1021 2.96 39.02 21.25
N LEU A 1022 2.17 38.07 20.75
CA LEU A 1022 1.10 37.41 21.52
C LEU A 1022 1.65 36.71 22.78
N LYS A 1023 2.76 35.97 22.71
CA LYS A 1023 3.40 35.38 23.92
C LYS A 1023 3.77 36.46 24.95
N ALA A 1024 4.39 37.56 24.51
CA ALA A 1024 4.74 38.68 25.41
C ALA A 1024 3.50 39.32 26.05
N LEU A 1025 2.42 39.52 25.29
CA LEU A 1025 1.15 40.05 25.78
C LEU A 1025 0.53 39.13 26.85
N TRP A 1026 0.51 37.81 26.64
CA TRP A 1026 -0.02 36.84 27.61
C TRP A 1026 0.80 36.78 28.90
N VAL A 1027 2.13 36.84 28.81
CA VAL A 1027 3.02 36.92 30.00
C VAL A 1027 2.84 38.24 30.74
N GLY A 1028 2.75 39.37 30.03
CA GLY A 1028 2.50 40.69 30.63
C GLY A 1028 1.16 40.78 31.35
N LEU A 1029 0.09 40.20 30.78
CA LEU A 1029 -1.23 40.13 31.42
C LEU A 1029 -1.23 39.24 32.68
N LEU A 1030 -0.49 38.13 32.67
CA LEU A 1030 -0.29 37.28 33.86
C LEU A 1030 0.50 38.02 34.95
N GLN A 1031 1.56 38.73 34.59
CA GLN A 1031 2.34 39.54 35.53
C GLN A 1031 1.54 40.71 36.10
N LEU A 1032 0.68 41.34 35.30
CA LEU A 1032 -0.23 42.40 35.76
C LEU A 1032 -1.28 41.85 36.75
N ALA A 1033 -1.86 40.67 36.45
CA ALA A 1033 -2.80 39.98 37.34
C ALA A 1033 -2.15 39.56 38.67
N ASP A 1034 -0.90 39.09 38.66
CA ASP A 1034 -0.17 38.76 39.89
C ASP A 1034 0.22 40.02 40.68
N ARG A 1035 0.66 41.08 39.99
CA ARG A 1035 0.96 42.39 40.60
C ARG A 1035 -0.26 42.99 41.30
N PHE A 1036 -1.45 42.92 40.69
CA PHE A 1036 -2.70 43.37 41.33
C PHE A 1036 -3.06 42.60 42.61
N LYS A 1037 -2.53 41.39 42.82
CA LYS A 1037 -2.64 40.67 44.11
C LYS A 1037 -1.57 41.11 45.11
N ARG A 1038 -0.32 41.26 44.68
CA ARG A 1038 0.78 41.70 45.57
C ARG A 1038 0.53 43.10 46.14
N GLU A 1039 -0.14 43.96 45.38
CA GLU A 1039 -0.57 45.30 45.80
C GLU A 1039 -1.92 45.33 46.56
N ALA A 1040 -2.53 44.18 46.91
CA ALA A 1040 -3.92 44.08 47.41
C ALA A 1040 -4.16 44.58 48.86
N ALA A 1041 -3.35 45.52 49.36
CA ALA A 1041 -3.60 46.25 50.61
C ALA A 1041 -4.54 47.46 50.37
N GLY A 1042 -5.82 47.19 50.04
CA GLY A 1042 -6.92 48.12 50.31
C GLY A 1042 -7.48 49.00 49.17
N LYS A 1043 -6.98 48.95 47.93
CA LYS A 1043 -7.60 49.65 46.77
C LYS A 1043 -7.41 48.89 45.44
N SER A 1044 -8.40 48.11 44.98
CA SER A 1044 -8.34 47.45 43.66
C SER A 1044 -9.65 47.06 42.96
N THR A 1045 -10.85 47.29 43.51
CA THR A 1045 -12.13 46.92 42.85
C THR A 1045 -12.30 47.55 41.46
N ASP A 1046 -11.96 48.83 41.34
CA ASP A 1046 -11.98 49.60 40.09
C ASP A 1046 -11.05 49.01 39.02
N ASP A 1047 -9.83 48.66 39.41
CA ASP A 1047 -8.78 48.18 38.49
C ASP A 1047 -8.98 46.70 38.12
N ILE A 1048 -9.57 45.90 39.01
CA ILE A 1048 -10.08 44.56 38.68
C ILE A 1048 -11.25 44.66 37.69
N GLN A 1049 -12.17 45.61 37.84
CA GLN A 1049 -13.23 45.84 36.85
C GLN A 1049 -12.66 46.29 35.49
N ARG A 1050 -11.63 47.16 35.47
CA ARG A 1050 -10.91 47.54 34.24
C ARG A 1050 -10.22 46.35 33.58
N PHE A 1051 -9.57 45.48 34.34
CA PHE A 1051 -8.95 44.25 33.82
C PHE A 1051 -10.01 43.25 33.34
N GLU A 1052 -11.14 43.10 34.02
CA GLU A 1052 -12.28 42.33 33.52
C GLU A 1052 -12.84 42.90 32.21
N CYS A 1053 -12.93 44.22 32.07
CA CYS A 1053 -13.31 44.86 30.80
C CYS A 1053 -12.28 44.62 29.70
N LEU A 1054 -10.97 44.70 30.01
CA LEU A 1054 -9.91 44.37 29.06
C LEU A 1054 -9.98 42.90 28.62
N LEU A 1055 -10.25 41.96 29.53
CA LEU A 1055 -10.45 40.54 29.20
C LEU A 1055 -11.73 40.31 28.39
N LYS A 1056 -12.85 41.00 28.68
CA LYS A 1056 -14.08 40.95 27.86
C LYS A 1056 -13.85 41.51 26.46
N PHE A 1057 -13.08 42.59 26.34
CA PHE A 1057 -12.71 43.21 25.06
C PHE A 1057 -11.76 42.32 24.25
N LEU A 1058 -10.74 41.74 24.90
CA LEU A 1058 -9.86 40.73 24.29
C LEU A 1058 -10.64 39.49 23.89
N HIS A 1059 -11.65 39.04 24.65
CA HIS A 1059 -12.54 37.93 24.26
C HIS A 1059 -13.38 38.27 23.01
N TYR A 1060 -13.90 39.49 22.93
CA TYR A 1060 -14.66 39.98 21.78
C TYR A 1060 -13.81 40.02 20.50
N ILE A 1061 -12.51 40.30 20.60
CA ILE A 1061 -11.57 40.31 19.48
C ILE A 1061 -10.98 38.91 19.19
N SER A 1062 -10.71 38.10 20.22
CA SER A 1062 -9.95 36.84 20.10
C SER A 1062 -10.66 35.75 19.29
N ASP A 1063 -11.97 35.89 19.08
CA ASP A 1063 -12.75 35.00 18.20
C ASP A 1063 -12.30 35.09 16.71
N ARG A 1064 -11.55 36.15 16.33
CA ARG A 1064 -10.81 36.19 15.04
C ARG A 1064 -9.46 35.47 15.06
N CYS A 1065 -8.90 35.20 16.24
CA CYS A 1065 -7.54 34.66 16.43
C CYS A 1065 -7.50 33.20 16.91
N GLN A 1066 -8.66 32.52 16.96
CA GLN A 1066 -8.83 31.12 17.42
C GLN A 1066 -8.30 30.82 18.83
N ILE A 1067 -8.09 31.83 19.69
CA ILE A 1067 -7.70 31.60 21.08
C ILE A 1067 -8.92 31.03 21.83
N LYS A 1068 -8.84 29.75 22.21
CA LYS A 1068 -9.93 29.06 22.93
C LYS A 1068 -10.33 29.86 24.18
N PRO A 1069 -11.64 30.13 24.41
CA PRO A 1069 -12.10 30.94 25.55
C PRO A 1069 -11.59 30.47 26.92
N PHE A 1070 -11.28 29.18 27.06
CA PHE A 1070 -10.59 28.59 28.21
C PHE A 1070 -9.38 29.40 28.69
N TYR A 1071 -8.51 29.90 27.80
CA TYR A 1071 -7.31 30.63 28.21
C TYR A 1071 -7.62 32.02 28.78
N LEU A 1072 -8.64 32.70 28.26
CA LEU A 1072 -9.12 33.99 28.80
C LEU A 1072 -9.87 33.78 30.12
N GLN A 1073 -10.63 32.70 30.22
CA GLN A 1073 -11.26 32.27 31.47
C GLN A 1073 -10.20 31.89 32.52
N MET A 1074 -9.05 31.31 32.10
CA MET A 1074 -7.90 31.03 32.97
C MET A 1074 -7.25 32.32 33.48
N LEU A 1075 -7.04 33.35 32.63
CA LEU A 1075 -6.61 34.68 33.08
C LEU A 1075 -7.62 35.35 34.04
N LYS A 1076 -8.91 35.00 33.91
CA LYS A 1076 -9.97 35.48 34.80
C LYS A 1076 -10.05 34.72 36.12
N THR A 1077 -9.69 33.43 36.15
CA THR A 1077 -9.63 32.63 37.38
C THR A 1077 -8.30 32.77 38.11
N THR A 1078 -7.18 33.08 37.45
CA THR A 1078 -5.92 33.38 38.16
C THR A 1078 -6.09 34.54 39.12
N LEU A 1079 -6.87 35.59 38.79
CA LEU A 1079 -7.22 36.67 39.72
C LEU A 1079 -8.01 36.21 40.97
N LYS A 1080 -8.64 35.03 40.95
CA LYS A 1080 -9.51 34.52 42.03
C LYS A 1080 -8.84 33.49 42.94
N VAL A 1081 -7.71 32.91 42.53
CA VAL A 1081 -6.90 32.00 43.37
C VAL A 1081 -5.94 32.82 44.25
N SER A 1082 -5.64 32.39 45.47
CA SER A 1082 -4.75 33.13 46.39
C SER A 1082 -3.30 33.22 45.90
N THR A 1083 -2.72 32.12 45.41
CA THR A 1083 -1.35 32.05 44.86
C THR A 1083 -1.33 31.56 43.41
N ILE A 1084 -0.28 31.90 42.66
CA ILE A 1084 -0.07 31.42 41.28
C ILE A 1084 1.24 30.64 41.24
N SER A 1085 1.19 29.35 40.91
CA SER A 1085 2.36 28.63 40.40
C SER A 1085 2.40 28.76 38.88
N PHE A 1086 3.54 29.21 38.35
CA PHE A 1086 3.71 29.39 36.91
C PHE A 1086 4.04 28.09 36.17
N GLU A 1087 4.46 27.03 36.88
CA GLU A 1087 4.83 25.73 36.31
C GLU A 1087 3.63 24.93 35.76
N PHE A 1088 2.40 25.28 36.15
CA PHE A 1088 1.17 24.57 35.77
C PHE A 1088 0.17 25.43 34.95
N LEU A 1089 0.58 26.59 34.45
CA LEU A 1089 -0.27 27.44 33.60
C LEU A 1089 -0.22 26.99 32.13
N ALA A 1090 -1.35 26.50 31.62
CA ALA A 1090 -1.47 26.07 30.22
C ALA A 1090 -1.54 27.27 29.26
N PHE A 1091 -0.52 27.41 28.41
CA PHE A 1091 -0.51 28.41 27.33
C PHE A 1091 -1.25 27.90 26.07
N PRO A 1092 -1.72 28.80 25.17
CA PRO A 1092 -2.14 28.42 23.83
C PRO A 1092 -0.99 27.76 23.06
N SER A 1093 -1.29 26.68 22.32
CA SER A 1093 -0.30 25.97 21.51
C SER A 1093 0.06 26.74 20.24
N PHE A 1094 1.08 27.58 20.30
CA PHE A 1094 1.63 28.26 19.13
C PHE A 1094 2.48 27.28 18.31
N ILE A 1095 2.20 27.14 17.01
CA ILE A 1095 2.59 25.98 16.19
C ILE A 1095 4.08 25.96 15.75
N PHE A 1096 4.88 26.95 16.17
CA PHE A 1096 6.33 27.00 15.92
C PHE A 1096 7.09 27.33 17.22
N TYR A 1097 8.36 26.91 17.27
CA TYR A 1097 9.34 26.97 18.38
C TYR A 1097 9.20 25.88 19.46
N ASN A 1098 10.17 24.95 19.50
CA ASN A 1098 10.22 23.79 20.40
C ASN A 1098 11.02 23.99 21.72
N ASN A 1099 11.66 25.15 21.94
CA ASN A 1099 12.41 25.44 23.18
C ASN A 1099 11.95 26.80 23.72
N ILE A 1100 11.40 26.84 24.93
CA ILE A 1100 10.63 27.99 25.45
C ILE A 1100 10.97 28.42 26.89
N GLU A 1101 11.81 27.64 27.60
CA GLU A 1101 11.93 27.66 29.07
C GLU A 1101 12.97 28.62 29.67
N GLN A 1102 13.71 29.41 28.87
CA GLN A 1102 14.83 30.24 29.37
C GLN A 1102 14.70 31.74 29.03
N ILE A 1103 13.78 32.47 29.70
CA ILE A 1103 13.81 33.94 29.79
C ILE A 1103 13.33 34.38 31.18
N SER A 1104 14.11 35.24 31.86
CA SER A 1104 13.77 35.86 33.16
C SER A 1104 13.70 37.40 33.04
N ILE A 1105 12.90 38.07 33.89
CA ILE A 1105 12.46 39.47 33.71
C ILE A 1105 12.44 40.23 35.07
N VAL A 1106 12.71 41.56 35.05
CA VAL A 1106 12.82 42.48 36.21
C VAL A 1106 11.80 43.63 36.12
N GLN A 1107 11.45 44.30 37.25
CA GLN A 1107 10.34 45.28 37.37
C GLN A 1107 10.75 46.76 37.60
N ALA A 1108 9.83 47.69 37.31
CA ALA A 1108 9.84 49.13 37.67
C ALA A 1108 8.40 49.65 37.98
N LEU A 1109 8.23 50.89 38.51
CA LEU A 1109 7.03 51.34 39.28
C LEU A 1109 6.74 52.89 39.21
N ILE A 1110 5.71 53.40 39.97
CA ILE A 1110 5.38 54.83 40.34
C ILE A 1110 4.36 55.59 39.39
N PRO A 1111 3.43 56.53 39.77
CA PRO A 1111 2.52 56.77 40.95
C PRO A 1111 1.00 57.12 40.60
N ARG A 1112 0.24 57.97 41.36
CA ARG A 1112 -1.28 58.04 41.48
C ARG A 1112 -1.99 59.42 41.72
N GLY A 1113 -3.36 59.46 41.58
CA GLY A 1113 -4.37 60.44 42.12
C GLY A 1113 -5.77 60.38 41.41
N GLU A 1114 -7.02 60.55 41.91
CA GLU A 1114 -7.72 61.02 43.17
C GLU A 1114 -7.88 62.57 43.34
N ARG A 1115 -9.00 63.23 43.78
CA ARG A 1115 -10.42 62.83 44.17
C ARG A 1115 -11.43 64.04 44.37
N CYS A 1116 -12.77 63.79 44.40
CA CYS A 1116 -13.90 64.54 45.07
C CYS A 1116 -14.44 65.92 44.53
N ALA A 1117 -15.70 66.40 44.75
CA ALA A 1117 -16.99 65.77 45.16
C ALA A 1117 -18.26 66.72 45.11
N LEU A 1118 -19.40 66.25 44.51
CA LEU A 1118 -20.84 66.59 44.84
C LEU A 1118 -21.32 68.08 44.60
N CYS A 1119 -22.57 68.61 44.71
CA CYS A 1119 -24.02 68.26 44.89
C CYS A 1119 -24.88 69.60 44.77
N GLN A 1120 -26.22 69.82 44.62
CA GLN A 1120 -27.55 69.22 44.26
C GLN A 1120 -28.52 70.40 43.88
N LYS A 1121 -29.72 70.37 43.25
CA LYS A 1121 -30.53 69.51 42.30
C LYS A 1121 -31.85 70.25 41.92
N THR A 1122 -32.14 70.64 40.66
CA THR A 1122 -33.55 70.71 40.12
C THR A 1122 -33.65 70.82 38.57
N LEU A 1123 -34.61 70.09 37.97
CA LEU A 1123 -34.95 70.04 36.53
C LEU A 1123 -33.85 69.50 35.60
N ILE A 1124 -33.89 68.16 35.41
CA ILE A 1124 -32.84 67.31 34.84
C ILE A 1124 -32.22 67.81 33.53
N ILE A 1125 -33.00 68.00 32.45
CA ILE A 1125 -32.40 68.13 31.09
C ILE A 1125 -31.66 69.47 30.88
N PRO A 1126 -32.24 70.65 31.15
CA PRO A 1126 -31.52 71.92 31.04
C PRO A 1126 -30.35 72.02 32.03
N GLU A 1127 -30.49 71.41 33.22
CA GLU A 1127 -29.42 71.39 34.21
C GLU A 1127 -28.27 70.46 33.79
N VAL A 1128 -28.53 69.31 33.17
CA VAL A 1128 -27.50 68.45 32.56
C VAL A 1128 -26.79 69.17 31.40
N GLU A 1129 -27.51 69.90 30.54
CA GLU A 1129 -26.86 70.69 29.49
C GLU A 1129 -26.01 71.85 30.05
N ARG A 1130 -26.44 72.47 31.15
CA ARG A 1130 -25.68 73.51 31.85
C ARG A 1130 -24.42 72.92 32.51
N CYS A 1131 -24.58 71.85 33.28
CA CYS A 1131 -23.49 71.09 33.90
C CYS A 1131 -22.50 70.53 32.87
N TRP A 1132 -22.92 70.22 31.65
CA TRP A 1132 -22.02 69.82 30.55
C TRP A 1132 -21.20 71.00 29.99
N ARG A 1133 -21.76 72.21 29.95
CA ARG A 1133 -21.03 73.44 29.53
C ARG A 1133 -20.14 74.01 30.64
N GLU A 1134 -20.55 73.85 31.89
CA GLU A 1134 -19.86 74.34 33.10
C GLU A 1134 -18.96 73.26 33.76
N ASN A 1135 -18.99 72.02 33.23
CA ASN A 1135 -18.15 70.86 33.56
C ASN A 1135 -18.27 70.33 35.01
N CYS A 1136 -19.49 69.95 35.42
CA CYS A 1136 -19.80 69.35 36.74
C CYS A 1136 -20.83 68.19 36.64
N GLU A 1137 -21.00 67.39 37.70
CA GLU A 1137 -21.83 66.16 37.69
C GLU A 1137 -23.28 66.36 38.16
N TYR A 1138 -24.22 65.62 37.55
CA TYR A 1138 -25.65 65.67 37.87
C TYR A 1138 -26.10 64.54 38.83
N PRO A 1139 -26.99 64.77 39.82
CA PRO A 1139 -27.07 63.89 41.01
C PRO A 1139 -28.41 63.12 41.19
N ASN A 1140 -29.34 63.21 40.24
CA ASN A 1140 -30.71 62.65 40.12
C ASN A 1140 -30.97 61.14 39.88
N VAL A 1141 -30.11 60.20 40.27
CA VAL A 1141 -29.98 58.92 39.51
C VAL A 1141 -31.15 57.91 39.60
N ASP A 1142 -31.76 57.69 40.76
CA ASP A 1142 -32.45 56.42 41.06
C ASP A 1142 -33.98 56.40 40.86
N ASP A 1143 -34.52 56.88 39.73
CA ASP A 1143 -35.93 56.63 39.37
C ASP A 1143 -36.19 56.55 37.84
N ILE A 1144 -37.26 55.84 37.47
CA ILE A 1144 -37.72 55.49 36.11
C ILE A 1144 -36.90 54.41 35.39
N ALA A 1145 -37.60 53.42 34.84
CA ALA A 1145 -37.05 52.32 34.03
C ALA A 1145 -37.42 52.45 32.53
N THR A 1146 -36.85 51.54 31.72
CA THR A 1146 -36.98 51.35 30.24
C THR A 1146 -36.02 52.15 29.33
N SER A 1147 -35.75 51.58 28.15
CA SER A 1147 -34.87 52.03 27.04
C SER A 1147 -33.37 52.33 27.31
N THR A 1148 -32.88 52.26 28.54
CA THR A 1148 -31.55 52.78 28.92
C THR A 1148 -30.32 52.04 28.39
N GLU A 1149 -30.30 50.70 28.24
CA GLU A 1149 -29.04 49.98 27.92
C GLU A 1149 -28.39 50.38 26.58
N LYS A 1150 -29.21 50.62 25.54
CA LYS A 1150 -28.74 51.06 24.22
C LYS A 1150 -28.09 52.45 24.32
N ASP A 1151 -28.61 53.29 25.20
CA ASP A 1151 -28.11 54.64 25.46
C ASP A 1151 -26.87 54.62 26.38
N THR A 1152 -26.77 53.68 27.32
CA THR A 1152 -25.57 53.43 28.15
C THR A 1152 -24.38 52.99 27.30
N ILE A 1153 -24.59 52.13 26.29
CA ILE A 1153 -23.52 51.74 25.35
C ILE A 1153 -23.08 52.94 24.50
N ASN A 1154 -24.02 53.73 23.99
CA ASN A 1154 -23.70 54.95 23.24
C ASN A 1154 -22.98 56.01 24.11
N LYS A 1155 -23.39 56.18 25.38
CA LYS A 1155 -22.71 57.04 26.36
C LYS A 1155 -21.31 56.53 26.71
N LEU A 1156 -21.12 55.21 26.85
CA LEU A 1156 -19.79 54.59 26.99
C LEU A 1156 -18.90 54.85 25.77
N LEU A 1157 -19.42 54.70 24.55
CA LEU A 1157 -18.67 55.02 23.32
C LEU A 1157 -18.33 56.52 23.21
N LYS A 1158 -19.23 57.40 23.64
CA LYS A 1158 -19.00 58.87 23.69
C LYS A 1158 -17.98 59.26 24.76
N SER A 1159 -17.98 58.58 25.91
CA SER A 1159 -16.99 58.73 26.98
C SER A 1159 -15.63 58.15 26.58
N TRP A 1160 -15.61 57.01 25.90
CA TRP A 1160 -14.40 56.37 25.39
C TRP A 1160 -13.63 57.27 24.41
N ARG A 1161 -14.36 58.03 23.58
CA ARG A 1161 -13.81 59.07 22.68
C ARG A 1161 -13.24 60.30 23.39
N SER A 1162 -13.46 60.49 24.70
CA SER A 1162 -13.07 61.71 25.45
C SER A 1162 -12.28 61.45 26.74
N ASN A 1163 -12.14 60.20 27.19
CA ASN A 1163 -11.51 59.87 28.48
C ASN A 1163 -9.97 59.72 28.38
N LEU A 1164 -9.26 60.83 28.57
CA LEU A 1164 -7.80 60.90 28.55
C LEU A 1164 -7.11 59.91 29.53
N LYS A 1165 -7.71 59.63 30.70
CA LYS A 1165 -7.12 58.71 31.69
C LYS A 1165 -7.04 57.27 31.21
N LEU A 1166 -8.00 56.81 30.41
CA LEU A 1166 -7.96 55.47 29.82
C LEU A 1166 -6.87 55.38 28.72
N ARG A 1167 -6.65 56.46 27.98
CA ARG A 1167 -5.61 56.54 26.95
C ARG A 1167 -4.21 56.44 27.58
N LEU A 1168 -3.96 57.23 28.63
CA LEU A 1168 -2.72 57.18 29.42
C LEU A 1168 -2.48 55.79 30.07
N PHE A 1169 -3.55 55.10 30.51
CA PHE A 1169 -3.42 53.72 31.01
C PHE A 1169 -2.94 52.75 29.91
N LEU A 1170 -3.50 52.82 28.70
CA LEU A 1170 -3.07 51.98 27.57
C LEU A 1170 -1.64 52.33 27.11
N GLU A 1171 -1.27 53.60 27.12
CA GLU A 1171 0.10 54.07 26.83
C GLU A 1171 1.10 53.56 27.89
N SER A 1172 0.71 53.43 29.16
CA SER A 1172 1.55 52.81 30.20
C SER A 1172 1.75 51.29 30.00
N VAL A 1173 0.74 50.60 29.48
CA VAL A 1173 0.85 49.17 29.10
C VAL A 1173 1.77 49.01 27.88
N GLN A 1174 1.67 49.92 26.90
CA GLN A 1174 2.57 49.95 25.74
C GLN A 1174 4.03 50.20 26.15
N SER A 1175 4.27 51.13 27.09
CA SER A 1175 5.60 51.38 27.66
C SER A 1175 6.22 50.13 28.31
N LEU A 1176 5.44 49.37 29.08
CA LEU A 1176 5.85 48.11 29.70
C LEU A 1176 6.16 46.98 28.69
N ILE A 1177 5.58 47.03 27.50
CA ILE A 1177 5.84 46.06 26.42
C ILE A 1177 7.10 46.45 25.62
N CYS A 1178 7.35 47.75 25.44
CA CYS A 1178 8.50 48.25 24.67
C CYS A 1178 9.84 48.21 25.41
N SER A 1179 9.88 47.95 26.72
CA SER A 1179 11.11 47.95 27.52
C SER A 1179 11.91 46.62 27.51
N VAL A 1180 11.57 45.66 26.64
CA VAL A 1180 12.30 44.41 26.47
C VAL A 1180 13.21 44.50 25.23
N PRO A 1181 14.55 44.60 25.38
CA PRO A 1181 15.45 44.73 24.25
C PRO A 1181 15.56 43.41 23.48
N ILE A 1182 15.14 43.41 22.22
CA ILE A 1182 15.41 42.31 21.28
C ILE A 1182 16.81 42.54 20.70
N THR A 1183 17.81 41.84 21.23
CA THR A 1183 19.14 41.78 20.63
C THR A 1183 19.08 41.15 19.24
N GLN A 1184 19.77 41.74 18.26
CA GLN A 1184 20.06 41.07 16.99
C GLN A 1184 20.85 39.78 17.26
N PHE A 1185 20.58 38.72 16.50
CA PHE A 1185 21.51 37.61 16.36
C PHE A 1185 21.57 37.10 14.91
N ASP A 1186 22.71 37.43 14.31
CA ASP A 1186 23.55 36.74 13.32
C ASP A 1186 23.00 35.82 12.23
N VAL A 1187 23.73 35.93 11.11
CA VAL A 1187 23.65 35.11 9.92
C VAL A 1187 24.29 33.74 10.16
N ASN A 1188 23.47 32.70 10.34
CA ASN A 1188 23.92 31.30 10.24
C ASN A 1188 23.96 30.84 8.77
N VAL A 1189 24.85 31.47 7.99
CA VAL A 1189 25.30 30.99 6.67
C VAL A 1189 26.83 30.86 6.72
N SER A 1190 27.31 29.78 7.35
CA SER A 1190 28.72 29.39 7.29
C SER A 1190 28.96 28.48 6.08
N CYS A 1191 29.27 29.09 4.93
CA CYS A 1191 29.60 28.33 3.71
C CYS A 1191 31.02 27.73 3.78
N THR A 1192 31.14 26.49 4.24
CA THR A 1192 32.33 25.65 4.01
C THR A 1192 31.91 24.23 3.55
N PRO A 1193 32.38 23.76 2.38
CA PRO A 1193 32.04 22.43 1.87
C PRO A 1193 33.00 21.34 2.39
N GLN A 1194 32.54 20.08 2.32
CA GLN A 1194 33.26 18.84 2.72
C GLN A 1194 33.43 18.71 4.25
N HIS A 1195 32.88 17.66 4.87
CA HIS A 1195 33.57 16.36 4.86
C HIS A 1195 32.64 15.15 4.98
N PHE A 1196 32.98 14.09 4.23
CA PHE A 1196 32.80 12.72 4.73
C PHE A 1196 33.93 12.42 5.73
N VAL A 1197 33.60 11.95 6.93
CA VAL A 1197 34.39 10.95 7.69
C VAL A 1197 33.38 10.05 8.41
N LEU A 1198 33.65 8.74 8.47
CA LEU A 1198 32.78 7.78 9.13
C LEU A 1198 33.62 6.81 9.97
N GLU A 1199 34.09 7.26 11.15
CA GLU A 1199 34.58 6.39 12.22
C GLU A 1199 34.94 7.14 13.53
N SER A 1200 34.21 6.83 14.62
CA SER A 1200 34.72 6.76 16.01
C SER A 1200 33.60 6.39 17.00
N LEU A 1201 33.15 5.14 16.97
CA LEU A 1201 32.06 4.61 17.82
C LEU A 1201 32.54 4.32 19.27
N LYS A 1202 33.09 5.32 19.98
CA LYS A 1202 33.62 5.14 21.35
C LYS A 1202 33.32 6.24 22.37
N ASP A 1203 33.28 7.52 22.00
CA ASP A 1203 33.18 8.61 22.98
C ASP A 1203 31.94 9.49 22.79
N HIS A 1204 30.85 9.14 23.49
CA HIS A 1204 29.96 10.05 24.26
C HIS A 1204 28.64 9.41 24.76
N TYR A 1205 28.42 8.10 24.59
CA TYR A 1205 27.39 7.38 25.37
C TYR A 1205 27.81 7.17 26.85
N ARG A 1206 28.13 8.25 27.56
CA ARG A 1206 28.14 8.28 29.03
C ARG A 1206 26.73 8.58 29.53
N ILE A 1207 25.86 7.58 29.47
CA ILE A 1207 24.56 7.64 30.14
C ILE A 1207 24.81 7.59 31.65
N HIS A 1208 24.82 8.75 32.31
CA HIS A 1208 24.74 8.84 33.75
C HIS A 1208 23.34 8.46 34.22
N MET A 1209 23.06 7.16 34.33
CA MET A 1209 21.89 6.69 35.07
C MET A 1209 22.02 7.12 36.54
N LYS A 1210 21.17 8.03 37.00
CA LYS A 1210 20.94 8.19 38.44
C LYS A 1210 20.06 7.04 38.93
N THR A 1211 20.58 6.29 39.89
CA THR A 1211 19.92 5.11 40.47
C THR A 1211 18.88 5.51 41.50
N THR A 1212 17.61 5.14 41.27
CA THR A 1212 16.54 5.15 42.29
C THR A 1212 15.57 3.99 42.06
N GLY A 1213 15.58 3.00 42.94
CA GLY A 1213 14.54 1.97 43.05
C GLY A 1213 14.70 0.74 42.15
N GLU A 1214 15.02 -0.39 42.81
CA GLU A 1214 14.82 -1.79 42.39
C GLU A 1214 15.57 -2.34 41.15
N PRO A 1215 16.12 -3.57 41.22
CA PRO A 1215 16.90 -4.16 40.13
C PRO A 1215 16.02 -4.86 39.08
N ILE A 1216 16.01 -4.33 37.86
CA ILE A 1216 15.47 -5.05 36.69
C ILE A 1216 16.32 -6.32 36.48
N ASN A 1217 15.67 -7.47 36.39
CA ASN A 1217 16.34 -8.76 36.25
C ASN A 1217 17.20 -8.81 34.97
N PRO A 1218 18.53 -9.03 35.06
CA PRO A 1218 19.42 -8.98 33.90
C PRO A 1218 19.12 -10.08 32.86
N VAL A 1219 18.55 -11.21 33.27
CA VAL A 1219 18.15 -12.29 32.35
C VAL A 1219 16.98 -11.85 31.44
N LEU A 1220 16.09 -11.00 31.96
CA LEU A 1220 14.98 -10.43 31.17
C LEU A 1220 15.48 -9.38 30.16
N LEU A 1221 16.47 -8.57 30.54
CA LEU A 1221 17.12 -7.63 29.62
C LEU A 1221 17.85 -8.37 28.49
N GLN A 1222 18.67 -9.37 28.84
CA GLN A 1222 19.42 -10.18 27.88
C GLN A 1222 18.50 -10.97 26.94
N SER A 1223 17.35 -11.47 27.44
CA SER A 1223 16.33 -12.13 26.61
C SER A 1223 15.57 -11.16 25.69
N ALA A 1224 15.39 -9.89 26.09
CA ALA A 1224 14.82 -8.85 25.23
C ALA A 1224 15.79 -8.45 24.11
N GLU A 1225 17.07 -8.25 24.42
CA GLU A 1225 18.12 -7.92 23.44
C GLU A 1225 18.29 -9.05 22.41
N GLN A 1226 18.33 -10.32 22.84
CA GLN A 1226 18.40 -11.47 21.93
C GLN A 1226 17.18 -11.59 21.00
N LYS A 1227 15.98 -11.16 21.46
CA LYS A 1227 14.77 -11.14 20.62
C LYS A 1227 14.72 -9.99 19.61
N PHE A 1228 15.52 -8.93 19.78
CA PHE A 1228 15.47 -7.75 18.92
C PHE A 1228 16.35 -7.87 17.65
N TYR A 1229 17.24 -8.87 17.58
CA TYR A 1229 18.28 -8.96 16.54
C TYR A 1229 18.13 -10.11 15.52
N GLN A 1230 17.03 -10.87 15.54
CA GLN A 1230 16.79 -11.92 14.53
C GLN A 1230 15.84 -11.46 13.42
N LEU A 1231 16.41 -11.08 12.27
CA LEU A 1231 15.69 -10.82 11.02
C LEU A 1231 15.86 -11.99 10.06
N ASN A 1232 14.82 -12.83 9.91
CA ASN A 1232 14.38 -13.46 8.64
C ASN A 1232 13.26 -14.50 8.87
N THR A 1233 12.00 -14.09 8.78
CA THR A 1233 11.04 -14.62 7.78
C THR A 1233 9.67 -13.92 7.89
N ASP A 1234 9.26 -13.32 6.79
CA ASP A 1234 7.87 -12.94 6.45
C ASP A 1234 7.16 -14.21 5.86
N PRO A 1235 5.84 -14.29 5.64
CA PRO A 1235 4.79 -13.30 5.90
C PRO A 1235 3.46 -13.90 6.48
N PHE A 1236 2.42 -13.05 6.57
CA PHE A 1236 0.97 -13.33 6.41
C PHE A 1236 0.30 -14.64 6.92
N ASN A 1237 -0.88 -14.42 7.54
CA ASN A 1237 -1.99 -15.36 7.79
C ASN A 1237 -1.86 -16.40 8.92
N LYS A 1238 -2.78 -16.29 9.89
CA LYS A 1238 -3.74 -17.37 10.18
C LYS A 1238 -5.15 -16.79 10.49
N PRO A 1239 -6.24 -17.54 10.22
CA PRO A 1239 -7.60 -17.02 10.27
C PRO A 1239 -8.40 -17.44 11.52
N ASN A 1240 -9.57 -16.85 11.70
CA ASN A 1240 -10.79 -17.49 12.21
C ASN A 1240 -11.97 -16.94 11.37
N GLN A 1241 -12.90 -17.73 10.81
CA GLN A 1241 -13.88 -18.62 11.47
C GLN A 1241 -14.81 -17.84 12.41
N SER A 1242 -16.15 -17.94 12.36
CA SER A 1242 -17.08 -18.67 11.45
C SER A 1242 -18.45 -17.91 11.47
N ILE A 1243 -19.52 -18.22 10.71
CA ILE A 1243 -20.40 -19.42 10.70
C ILE A 1243 -21.34 -19.35 9.46
N ARG A 1244 -21.61 -20.52 8.83
CA ARG A 1244 -22.83 -21.06 8.14
C ARG A 1244 -24.01 -20.10 7.76
N LYS A 1245 -24.82 -20.32 6.69
CA LYS A 1245 -25.17 -21.58 5.98
C LYS A 1245 -25.92 -21.38 4.62
N THR A 1246 -25.57 -22.20 3.62
CA THR A 1246 -26.42 -22.89 2.59
C THR A 1246 -27.32 -22.18 1.55
N ASN A 1247 -27.24 -22.72 0.32
CA ASN A 1247 -28.22 -22.80 -0.79
C ASN A 1247 -28.60 -21.46 -1.46
N LEU A 1248 -28.47 -21.29 -2.79
CA LEU A 1248 -28.44 -22.24 -3.92
C LEU A 1248 -27.23 -22.02 -4.85
#